data_AF-A0A8J5H3K6-F1
#
_entry.id   AF-A0A8J5H3K6-F1
#
_cell.length_a   1.000
_cell.length_b   1.000
_cell.length_c   1.000
_cell.angle_alpha   90.00
_cell.angle_beta   90.00
_cell.angle_gamma   90.00
#
_symmetry.space_group_name_H-M   'P 1'
#
loop_
_entity.id
_entity.type
_entity.pdbx_description
1 polymer ?
#
loop_
_entity_poly.entity_id
_entity_poly.type
_entity_poly.pdbx_seq_one_letter_code
_entity_poly.pdbx_strand_id
1 'polypeptide(L)'
;MIEGRFVNDQAMNQPMSKKRRGGWLSAILLLLNQGLATIGFVGVEVNLVLFCTRVLRQSNADAANTFSRWMGTVHLFSLAGAFLSDAYLGRYYTCALFQPVLVIGLVALSLTTSFLLLKPRDCGTMDFFCHQPSTFEYAMFYLSIYLIALGSGAYEPSLATFGSDQLDDHGDDDEENPNISSKQQSFYSYFYVATNLGSLVAETIIAYIENTGQWTLGFYISAACAVLAIALFFLGRTRYRFVQLSGPNPLSSFCQVVVASCNKAKIALPVENGLLYDGPEERQKPKSTAALPAKDFRFLDHAAIVTEEDAVAPNPWRLCTVAQVEDVKCVLRVVPIWLCTLTFAGVFVQMVSLFVEQGAAMDTALPGGFHIPPASLTAFDILVVSFFIVSYDKLSWMLDKLNTPVFPPNFDLWKMGAGLVVAMAGMVLAGILERERRDRGEGHQQSSLFILWQVPQYVLIGTGEALVYVGQYDFFSSQVPEALKSVGIGLSMASVAVGSYVCSLVLTVVMAVTTRGGRVGWVPPDLNQGRLDAFFFLMAGLTAVELDPEGILGPPQRGHIARLEFRKQLEKDAVTREAFNRQLREEREQRRRRRESRVVPETIDGLIEYFLDTEAREIEVEIARLNKEFFDHLQTELGQLRFAINRTKEIEDRTIELEAMQKVLLEGTEAYDKMQMDFVSARERLMKILQAKDRKSAILELVEKNELNRSVLALLDENIASAQASNQKEAADFMESVRATVVKYITL
;
A
#
# COMPACT_ATOMS: atom_id res chain seq x y z
N MET A 1 26.55 1.05 -32.67
CA MET A 1 28.01 1.18 -32.48
C MET A 1 28.31 2.30 -31.49
N ILE A 2 28.04 2.06 -30.22
CA ILE A 2 28.78 2.57 -29.05
C ILE A 2 28.69 1.38 -28.08
N GLU A 3 29.61 0.44 -28.25
CA GLU A 3 29.79 -0.70 -27.35
C GLU A 3 30.41 -0.19 -26.05
N GLY A 4 29.86 -0.67 -24.94
CA GLY A 4 30.38 -0.44 -23.60
C GLY A 4 31.81 -0.94 -23.48
N ARG A 5 32.74 -0.01 -23.30
CA ARG A 5 34.01 -0.27 -22.64
C ARG A 5 33.96 0.35 -21.26
N PHE A 6 33.55 -0.43 -20.28
CA PHE A 6 33.95 -0.21 -18.89
C PHE A 6 34.38 -1.55 -18.29
N VAL A 7 35.70 -1.67 -18.16
CA VAL A 7 36.50 -2.46 -17.20
C VAL A 7 36.25 -3.98 -17.16
N ASN A 8 37.16 -4.70 -17.81
CA ASN A 8 37.52 -6.07 -17.47
C ASN A 8 38.09 -6.11 -16.04
N ASP A 9 37.30 -6.56 -15.06
CA ASP A 9 37.81 -7.10 -13.79
C ASP A 9 37.70 -8.64 -13.83
N GLN A 10 38.59 -9.27 -14.60
CA GLN A 10 38.83 -10.72 -14.56
C GLN A 10 40.02 -11.10 -13.64
N ALA A 11 40.45 -10.20 -12.76
CA ALA A 11 41.57 -10.44 -11.85
C ALA A 11 41.13 -10.53 -10.38
N MET A 12 40.21 -11.46 -10.04
CA MET A 12 40.06 -11.91 -8.63
C MET A 12 39.37 -13.27 -8.46
N ASN A 13 39.76 -14.27 -9.25
CA ASN A 13 39.49 -15.69 -8.91
C ASN A 13 40.64 -16.25 -8.05
N GLN A 14 40.74 -15.76 -6.81
CA GLN A 14 41.36 -16.51 -5.72
C GLN A 14 40.25 -16.94 -4.77
N PRO A 15 40.27 -18.18 -4.23
CA PRO A 15 39.33 -18.60 -3.21
C PRO A 15 39.73 -17.94 -1.87
N MET A 16 39.45 -16.64 -1.74
CA MET A 16 39.45 -15.98 -0.45
C MET A 16 38.20 -16.44 0.29
N SER A 17 38.38 -16.85 1.55
CA SER A 17 37.29 -17.24 2.46
C SER A 17 36.08 -16.32 2.29
N LYS A 18 34.89 -16.89 2.06
CA LYS A 18 33.60 -16.17 1.94
C LYS A 18 33.36 -15.39 3.25
N LYS A 19 33.94 -14.20 3.39
CA LYS A 19 33.56 -13.22 4.41
C LYS A 19 32.09 -12.89 4.14
N ARG A 20 31.21 -13.22 5.07
CA ARG A 20 29.78 -12.88 5.03
C ARG A 20 29.66 -11.36 4.84
N ARG A 21 29.32 -10.90 3.63
CA ARG A 21 29.03 -9.49 3.31
C ARG A 21 27.54 -9.20 3.54
N GLY A 22 27.22 -8.00 3.99
CA GLY A 22 25.88 -7.63 4.46
C GLY A 22 25.67 -7.92 5.95
N GLY A 23 24.42 -7.90 6.37
CA GLY A 23 23.96 -8.10 7.74
C GLY A 23 23.57 -6.79 8.46
N TRP A 24 23.00 -6.95 9.65
CA TRP A 24 22.46 -5.84 10.45
C TRP A 24 23.48 -4.76 10.78
N LEU A 25 24.76 -5.09 10.96
CA LEU A 25 25.79 -4.08 11.20
C LEU A 25 25.94 -3.13 10.00
N SER A 26 25.90 -3.66 8.78
CA SER A 26 25.93 -2.85 7.55
C SER A 26 24.65 -2.02 7.41
N ALA A 27 23.50 -2.61 7.72
CA ALA A 27 22.22 -1.91 7.72
C ALA A 27 22.19 -0.76 8.74
N ILE A 28 22.68 -0.96 9.97
CA ILE A 28 22.75 0.08 11.01
C ILE A 28 23.62 1.25 10.58
N LEU A 29 24.76 1.01 9.91
CA LEU A 29 25.59 2.09 9.37
C LEU A 29 24.83 2.93 8.34
N LEU A 30 24.00 2.31 7.50
CA LEU A 30 23.17 3.00 6.52
C LEU A 30 22.00 3.75 7.18
N LEU A 31 21.41 3.21 8.26
CA LEU A 31 20.39 3.91 9.05
C LEU A 31 20.95 5.15 9.75
N LEU A 32 22.15 5.06 10.33
CA LEU A 32 22.85 6.20 10.94
C LEU A 32 23.23 7.25 9.88
N ASN A 33 23.68 6.80 8.70
CA ASN A 33 23.93 7.68 7.56
C ASN A 33 22.65 8.42 7.15
N GLN A 34 21.51 7.72 7.00
CA GLN A 34 20.24 8.36 6.65
C GLN A 34 19.84 9.39 7.70
N GLY A 35 19.76 9.03 8.98
CA GLY A 35 19.33 9.98 10.02
C GLY A 35 20.19 11.24 10.10
N LEU A 36 21.51 11.11 9.96
CA LEU A 36 22.42 12.26 9.94
C LEU A 36 22.29 13.11 8.67
N ALA A 37 22.10 12.47 7.51
CA ALA A 37 21.89 13.18 6.25
C ALA A 37 20.55 13.91 6.24
N THR A 38 19.50 13.31 6.82
CA THR A 38 18.19 13.94 7.02
C THR A 38 18.31 15.16 7.91
N ILE A 39 19.07 15.11 9.02
CA ILE A 39 19.34 16.30 9.85
C ILE A 39 19.96 17.42 9.00
N GLY A 40 20.93 17.09 8.14
CA GLY A 40 21.60 18.05 7.29
C GLY A 40 20.70 18.68 6.22
N PHE A 41 19.83 17.88 5.59
CA PHE A 41 18.89 18.36 4.58
C PHE A 41 17.75 19.17 5.21
N VAL A 42 17.05 18.58 6.19
CA VAL A 42 15.89 19.19 6.85
C VAL A 42 16.29 20.45 7.61
N GLY A 43 17.53 20.51 8.13
CA GLY A 43 18.07 21.72 8.76
C GLY A 43 18.04 22.94 7.83
N VAL A 44 18.28 22.75 6.53
CA VAL A 44 18.13 23.84 5.56
C VAL A 44 16.68 24.04 5.15
N GLU A 45 15.94 22.96 4.93
CA GLU A 45 14.54 22.99 4.49
C GLU A 45 13.66 23.80 5.44
N VAL A 46 13.73 23.49 6.73
CA VAL A 46 12.74 23.93 7.73
C VAL A 46 12.60 25.45 7.83
N ASN A 47 13.71 26.20 7.72
CA ASN A 47 13.68 27.66 7.77
C ASN A 47 14.05 28.33 6.45
N LEU A 48 14.10 27.62 5.33
CA LEU A 48 14.50 28.20 4.05
C LEU A 48 13.64 29.43 3.68
N VAL A 49 12.33 29.37 3.95
CA VAL A 49 11.41 30.49 3.70
C VAL A 49 11.76 31.71 4.56
N LEU A 50 12.01 31.50 5.86
CA LEU A 50 12.41 32.59 6.77
C LEU A 50 13.81 33.13 6.44
N PHE A 51 14.71 32.28 5.96
CA PHE A 51 16.01 32.72 5.47
C PHE A 51 15.86 33.63 4.23
N CYS A 52 15.01 33.25 3.27
CA CYS A 52 14.71 34.05 2.09
C CYS A 52 14.10 35.42 2.44
N THR A 53 13.19 35.48 3.42
CA THR A 53 12.56 36.76 3.81
C THR A 53 13.50 37.63 4.67
N ARG A 54 14.19 37.06 5.67
CA ARG A 54 15.01 37.83 6.63
C ARG A 54 16.41 38.16 6.10
N VAL A 55 17.05 37.25 5.37
CA VAL A 55 18.43 37.40 4.89
C VAL A 55 18.45 37.87 3.43
N LEU A 56 17.72 37.19 2.53
CA LEU A 56 17.70 37.58 1.12
C LEU A 56 16.78 38.78 0.83
N ARG A 57 15.92 39.18 1.78
CA ARG A 57 14.97 40.29 1.63
C ARG A 57 13.96 40.05 0.51
N GLN A 58 13.62 38.79 0.25
CA GLN A 58 12.53 38.42 -0.65
C GLN A 58 11.18 38.78 -0.03
N SER A 59 10.17 39.02 -0.88
CA SER A 59 8.79 39.08 -0.41
C SER A 59 8.33 37.69 0.06
N ASN A 60 7.33 37.65 0.93
CA ASN A 60 6.73 36.39 1.41
C ASN A 60 6.29 35.48 0.24
N ALA A 61 5.63 36.05 -0.77
CA ALA A 61 5.26 35.32 -1.98
C ALA A 61 6.46 34.78 -2.76
N ASP A 62 7.55 35.54 -2.87
CA ASP A 62 8.76 35.11 -3.58
C ASP A 62 9.53 34.03 -2.81
N ALA A 63 9.57 34.12 -1.48
CA ALA A 63 10.18 33.15 -0.60
C ALA A 63 9.43 31.81 -0.65
N ALA A 64 8.09 31.83 -0.51
CA ALA A 64 7.25 30.65 -0.66
C ALA A 64 7.36 30.01 -2.06
N ASN A 65 7.46 30.82 -3.12
CA ASN A 65 7.72 30.33 -4.48
C ASN A 65 9.11 29.72 -4.63
N THR A 66 10.13 30.33 -4.05
CA THR A 66 11.51 29.80 -4.05
C THR A 66 11.55 28.43 -3.37
N PHE A 67 10.91 28.31 -2.21
CA PHE A 67 10.77 27.04 -1.49
C PHE A 67 10.02 26.00 -2.33
N SER A 68 8.85 26.35 -2.87
CA SER A 68 8.04 25.43 -3.68
C SER A 68 8.80 24.91 -4.91
N ARG A 69 9.54 25.78 -5.60
CA ARG A 69 10.37 25.36 -6.75
C ARG A 69 11.53 24.49 -6.32
N TRP A 70 12.19 24.82 -5.21
CA TRP A 70 13.30 24.04 -4.67
C TRP A 70 12.82 22.63 -4.28
N MET A 71 11.74 22.53 -3.49
CA MET A 71 11.12 21.26 -3.09
C MET A 71 10.67 20.42 -4.30
N GLY A 72 10.02 21.06 -5.28
CA GLY A 72 9.65 20.39 -6.53
C GLY A 72 10.85 19.82 -7.28
N THR A 73 11.98 20.53 -7.24
CA THR A 73 13.23 20.10 -7.88
C THR A 73 13.91 18.95 -7.13
N VAL A 74 13.87 18.94 -5.78
CA VAL A 74 14.37 17.83 -4.95
C VAL A 74 13.68 16.52 -5.38
N HIS A 75 12.34 16.50 -5.42
CA HIS A 75 11.59 15.31 -5.79
C HIS A 75 11.74 14.91 -7.27
N LEU A 76 11.94 15.89 -8.17
CA LEU A 76 12.30 15.60 -9.56
C LEU A 76 13.66 14.89 -9.65
N PHE A 77 14.64 15.32 -8.85
CA PHE A 77 15.93 14.64 -8.75
C PHE A 77 15.82 13.27 -8.08
N SER A 78 14.88 13.04 -7.16
CA SER A 78 14.58 11.69 -6.64
C SER A 78 14.14 10.73 -7.72
N LEU A 79 13.23 11.15 -8.59
CA LEU A 79 12.83 10.35 -9.73
C LEU A 79 14.01 10.07 -10.68
N ALA A 80 14.79 11.11 -11.01
CA ALA A 80 15.93 10.97 -11.90
C ALA A 80 17.05 10.10 -11.30
N GLY A 81 17.31 10.22 -10.00
CA GLY A 81 18.31 9.46 -9.27
C GLY A 81 17.94 7.99 -9.13
N ALA A 82 16.68 7.68 -8.82
CA ALA A 82 16.16 6.30 -8.84
C ALA A 82 16.35 5.66 -10.22
N PHE A 83 15.98 6.37 -11.29
CA PHE A 83 16.21 5.90 -12.65
C PHE A 83 17.69 5.66 -12.96
N LEU A 84 18.56 6.63 -12.67
CA LEU A 84 19.99 6.54 -12.96
C LEU A 84 20.65 5.37 -12.19
N SER A 85 20.17 5.12 -10.98
CA SER A 85 20.58 4.02 -10.12
C SER A 85 20.23 2.66 -10.68
N ASP A 86 18.97 2.47 -11.08
CA ASP A 86 18.49 1.19 -11.58
C ASP A 86 18.95 0.92 -13.03
N ALA A 87 19.20 1.98 -13.81
CA ALA A 87 19.52 1.88 -15.23
C ALA A 87 21.02 1.72 -15.54
N TYR A 88 21.88 2.45 -14.84
CA TYR A 88 23.26 2.67 -15.29
C TYR A 88 24.31 2.56 -14.18
N LEU A 89 24.15 3.29 -13.08
CA LEU A 89 25.21 3.42 -12.07
C LEU A 89 25.21 2.27 -11.05
N GLY A 90 24.03 1.74 -10.70
CA GLY A 90 23.86 0.85 -9.56
C GLY A 90 23.73 1.60 -8.24
N ARG A 91 22.99 0.98 -7.29
CA ARG A 91 22.54 1.59 -6.03
C ARG A 91 23.64 2.22 -5.18
N TYR A 92 24.77 1.50 -5.01
CA TYR A 92 25.91 2.01 -4.25
C TYR A 92 26.56 3.22 -4.91
N TYR A 93 26.80 3.18 -6.22
CA TYR A 93 27.52 4.25 -6.92
C TYR A 93 26.69 5.52 -7.01
N THR A 94 25.37 5.41 -7.15
CA THR A 94 24.45 6.55 -7.02
C THR A 94 24.63 7.23 -5.66
N CYS A 95 24.63 6.46 -4.58
CA CYS A 95 24.86 7.01 -3.23
C CYS A 95 26.26 7.64 -3.10
N ALA A 96 27.30 6.93 -3.55
CA ALA A 96 28.67 7.39 -3.48
C ALA A 96 28.95 8.66 -4.31
N LEU A 97 28.15 8.91 -5.36
CA LEU A 97 28.26 10.08 -6.23
C LEU A 97 27.47 11.28 -5.70
N PHE A 98 26.22 11.09 -5.27
CA PHE A 98 25.32 12.19 -4.92
C PHE A 98 25.38 12.62 -3.45
N GLN A 99 25.79 11.75 -2.51
CA GLN A 99 26.04 12.20 -1.13
C GLN A 99 27.17 13.26 -1.02
N PRO A 100 28.31 13.14 -1.74
CA PRO A 100 29.28 14.24 -1.81
C PRO A 100 28.68 15.54 -2.35
N VAL A 101 27.77 15.47 -3.32
CA VAL A 101 27.11 16.65 -3.90
C VAL A 101 26.25 17.35 -2.85
N LEU A 102 25.53 16.59 -2.01
CA LEU A 102 24.81 17.14 -0.86
C LEU A 102 25.75 17.89 0.09
N VAL A 103 26.88 17.26 0.45
CA VAL A 103 27.88 17.88 1.35
C VAL A 103 28.45 19.15 0.73
N ILE A 104 28.80 19.14 -0.55
CA ILE A 104 29.29 20.32 -1.27
C ILE A 104 28.25 21.44 -1.24
N GLY A 105 26.97 21.13 -1.49
CA GLY A 105 25.88 22.09 -1.43
C GLY A 105 25.72 22.71 -0.04
N LEU A 106 25.73 21.90 1.02
CA LEU A 106 25.64 22.37 2.41
C LEU A 106 26.83 23.23 2.80
N VAL A 107 28.06 22.80 2.49
CA VAL A 107 29.27 23.59 2.77
C VAL A 107 29.24 24.91 1.99
N ALA A 108 28.84 24.88 0.71
CA ALA A 108 28.71 26.09 -0.11
C ALA A 108 27.67 27.05 0.47
N LEU A 109 26.53 26.56 0.96
CA LEU A 109 25.51 27.39 1.62
C LEU A 109 26.03 28.01 2.92
N SER A 110 26.71 27.22 3.76
CA SER A 110 27.28 27.70 5.03
C SER A 110 28.33 28.79 4.80
N LEU A 111 29.24 28.58 3.84
CA LEU A 111 30.28 29.56 3.50
C LEU A 111 29.67 30.83 2.87
N THR A 112 28.73 30.67 1.92
CA THR A 112 28.03 31.79 1.29
C THR A 112 27.28 32.63 2.32
N THR A 113 26.60 31.98 3.26
CA THR A 113 25.89 32.67 4.35
C THR A 113 26.85 33.43 5.26
N SER A 114 27.92 32.77 5.71
CA SER A 114 28.91 33.34 6.65
C SER A 114 29.65 34.55 6.08
N PHE A 115 30.08 34.47 4.82
CA PHE A 115 30.99 35.46 4.24
C PHE A 115 30.30 36.51 3.37
N LEU A 116 29.16 36.17 2.76
CA LEU A 116 28.55 36.99 1.73
C LEU A 116 27.18 37.54 2.13
N LEU A 117 26.29 36.72 2.70
CA LEU A 117 24.89 37.11 2.91
C LEU A 117 24.59 37.83 4.22
N LEU A 118 25.32 37.52 5.30
CA LEU A 118 25.11 38.18 6.61
C LEU A 118 25.85 39.52 6.70
N LYS A 119 25.32 40.52 5.98
CA LYS A 119 25.82 41.90 5.97
C LYS A 119 24.71 42.90 6.35
N PRO A 120 24.92 43.77 7.36
CA PRO A 120 26.05 43.81 8.32
C PRO A 120 26.10 42.57 9.24
N ARG A 121 27.20 42.38 9.98
CA ARG A 121 27.34 41.22 10.89
C ARG A 121 26.14 41.14 11.85
N ASP A 122 25.70 39.92 12.12
CA ASP A 122 24.57 39.59 13.01
C ASP A 122 23.20 40.11 12.53
N CYS A 123 23.04 40.37 11.22
CA CYS A 123 21.74 40.59 10.59
C CYS A 123 20.96 39.28 10.35
N GLY A 124 19.68 39.39 10.00
CA GLY A 124 18.79 38.26 9.73
C GLY A 124 17.98 37.82 10.95
N THR A 125 17.87 38.65 11.98
CA THR A 125 16.96 38.45 13.12
C THR A 125 15.58 39.04 12.83
N MET A 126 14.60 38.86 13.73
CA MET A 126 13.25 39.42 13.59
C MET A 126 13.25 40.95 13.42
N ASP A 127 14.11 41.64 14.18
CA ASP A 127 14.13 43.12 14.24
C ASP A 127 15.21 43.75 13.36
N PHE A 128 16.18 42.95 12.89
CA PHE A 128 17.34 43.45 12.18
C PHE A 128 17.61 42.67 10.88
N PHE A 129 17.15 43.26 9.78
CA PHE A 129 17.26 42.67 8.45
C PHE A 129 18.63 42.92 7.80
N CYS A 130 19.03 41.99 6.93
CA CYS A 130 20.24 42.13 6.12
C CYS A 130 20.07 43.10 4.95
N HIS A 131 21.19 43.60 4.42
CA HIS A 131 21.20 44.35 3.16
C HIS A 131 20.76 43.45 2.00
N GLN A 132 20.16 44.05 0.97
CA GLN A 132 19.80 43.31 -0.23
C GLN A 132 21.05 42.69 -0.87
N PRO A 133 21.05 41.37 -1.13
CA PRO A 133 22.17 40.71 -1.77
C PRO A 133 22.40 41.20 -3.20
N SER A 134 23.66 41.19 -3.62
CA SER A 134 24.04 41.39 -5.02
C SER A 134 23.69 40.17 -5.88
N THR A 135 23.66 40.35 -7.21
CA THR A 135 23.37 39.26 -8.17
C THR A 135 24.29 38.05 -8.00
N PHE A 136 25.57 38.28 -7.68
CA PHE A 136 26.53 37.20 -7.43
C PHE A 136 26.18 36.41 -6.17
N GLU A 137 25.80 37.09 -5.09
CA GLU A 137 25.44 36.47 -3.82
C GLU A 137 24.16 35.64 -3.95
N TYR A 138 23.17 36.15 -4.70
CA TYR A 138 22.00 35.38 -5.12
C TYR A 138 22.36 34.14 -5.93
N ALA A 139 23.23 34.27 -6.93
CA ALA A 139 23.65 33.14 -7.76
C ALA A 139 24.33 32.03 -6.93
N MET A 140 25.19 32.40 -5.98
CA MET A 140 25.85 31.46 -5.07
C MET A 140 24.85 30.78 -4.13
N PHE A 141 23.87 31.52 -3.60
CA PHE A 141 22.79 30.94 -2.80
C PHE A 141 21.99 29.90 -3.61
N TYR A 142 21.50 30.27 -4.80
CA TYR A 142 20.72 29.36 -5.65
C TYR A 142 21.53 28.14 -6.07
N LEU A 143 22.80 28.32 -6.46
CA LEU A 143 23.70 27.21 -6.76
C LEU A 143 23.82 26.26 -5.58
N SER A 144 23.98 26.79 -4.37
CA SER A 144 24.12 25.98 -3.15
C SER A 144 22.86 25.16 -2.87
N ILE A 145 21.68 25.79 -2.85
CA ILE A 145 20.43 25.05 -2.56
C ILE A 145 20.08 24.05 -3.65
N TYR A 146 20.36 24.32 -4.93
CA TYR A 146 20.11 23.34 -5.99
C TYR A 146 21.11 22.19 -6.00
N LEU A 147 22.35 22.40 -5.52
CA LEU A 147 23.27 21.30 -5.24
C LEU A 147 22.78 20.43 -4.08
N ILE A 148 22.23 21.03 -3.02
CA ILE A 148 21.57 20.30 -1.93
C ILE A 148 20.40 19.48 -2.49
N ALA A 149 19.57 20.07 -3.34
CA ALA A 149 18.44 19.38 -3.96
C ALA A 149 18.87 18.19 -4.84
N LEU A 150 19.90 18.39 -5.68
CA LEU A 150 20.46 17.32 -6.50
C LEU A 150 21.05 16.19 -5.66
N GLY A 151 21.81 16.55 -4.62
CA GLY A 151 22.41 15.60 -3.71
C GLY A 151 21.35 14.77 -3.00
N SER A 152 20.52 15.41 -2.17
CA SER A 152 19.51 14.73 -1.34
C SER A 152 18.50 13.96 -2.18
N GLY A 153 17.95 14.61 -3.20
CA GLY A 153 16.93 14.00 -4.06
C GLY A 153 17.45 12.72 -4.69
N ALA A 154 18.61 12.76 -5.36
CA ALA A 154 19.06 11.66 -6.20
C ALA A 154 19.53 10.41 -5.45
N TYR A 155 20.16 10.53 -4.27
CA TYR A 155 20.68 9.35 -3.57
C TYR A 155 19.62 8.62 -2.73
N GLU A 156 18.66 9.34 -2.16
CA GLU A 156 17.81 8.83 -1.08
C GLU A 156 17.01 7.56 -1.48
N PRO A 157 16.32 7.51 -2.64
CA PRO A 157 15.61 6.30 -3.08
C PRO A 157 16.55 5.09 -3.25
N SER A 158 17.78 5.36 -3.68
CA SER A 158 18.80 4.32 -3.88
C SER A 158 19.37 3.82 -2.57
N LEU A 159 19.44 4.67 -1.55
CA LEU A 159 19.94 4.29 -0.22
C LEU A 159 18.96 3.36 0.50
N ALA A 160 17.66 3.63 0.41
CA ALA A 160 16.62 2.80 1.01
C ALA A 160 16.68 1.35 0.46
N THR A 161 16.75 1.23 -0.87
CA THR A 161 16.86 -0.08 -1.56
C THR A 161 18.23 -0.74 -1.33
N PHE A 162 19.33 0.02 -1.36
CA PHE A 162 20.66 -0.51 -1.04
C PHE A 162 20.76 -1.03 0.40
N GLY A 163 20.06 -0.38 1.32
CA GLY A 163 19.99 -0.77 2.71
C GLY A 163 19.23 -2.06 2.94
N SER A 164 18.09 -2.25 2.26
CA SER A 164 17.35 -3.51 2.32
C SER A 164 18.17 -4.69 1.75
N ASP A 165 18.96 -4.45 0.71
CA ASP A 165 19.85 -5.46 0.10
C ASP A 165 20.90 -6.01 1.08
N GLN A 166 21.22 -5.26 2.14
CA GLN A 166 22.18 -5.72 3.13
C GLN A 166 21.63 -6.88 3.97
N LEU A 167 20.30 -6.97 4.11
CA LEU A 167 19.62 -7.99 4.91
C LEU A 167 19.08 -9.15 4.09
N ASP A 168 19.26 -9.09 2.77
CA ASP A 168 19.04 -10.24 1.93
C ASP A 168 19.95 -11.39 2.39
N ASP A 169 19.50 -12.63 2.32
CA ASP A 169 20.29 -13.82 2.68
C ASP A 169 20.00 -14.86 1.61
N HIS A 170 20.42 -14.60 0.38
CA HIS A 170 20.56 -15.64 -0.64
C HIS A 170 21.67 -16.62 -0.21
N GLY A 171 21.31 -17.61 0.62
CA GLY A 171 21.98 -18.89 0.57
C GLY A 171 21.65 -19.51 -0.79
N ASP A 172 22.67 -19.91 -1.54
CA ASP A 172 22.50 -20.75 -2.71
C ASP A 172 21.59 -21.94 -2.30
N ASP A 173 20.44 -22.11 -2.96
CA ASP A 173 19.53 -23.28 -2.96
C ASP A 173 18.17 -23.25 -2.21
N ASP A 174 17.67 -22.15 -1.64
CA ASP A 174 16.33 -22.16 -1.01
C ASP A 174 15.27 -21.29 -1.72
N GLU A 175 14.21 -21.97 -2.18
CA GLU A 175 12.89 -21.41 -2.48
C GLU A 175 12.50 -20.32 -1.47
N GLU A 176 12.08 -19.17 -1.99
CA GLU A 176 11.30 -18.08 -1.37
C GLU A 176 11.09 -18.21 0.16
N ASN A 177 12.17 -18.03 0.95
CA ASN A 177 12.09 -18.20 2.39
C ASN A 177 11.35 -16.99 3.01
N PRO A 178 10.17 -17.16 3.64
CA PRO A 178 9.34 -16.04 4.12
C PRO A 178 10.03 -15.16 5.17
N ASN A 179 11.10 -15.67 5.81
CA ASN A 179 11.92 -14.90 6.74
C ASN A 179 12.77 -13.78 6.08
N ILE A 180 13.07 -13.86 4.78
CA ILE A 180 13.89 -12.84 4.08
C ILE A 180 13.10 -11.55 3.86
N SER A 181 11.86 -11.68 3.33
CA SER A 181 10.95 -10.55 3.14
C SER A 181 10.68 -9.80 4.46
N SER A 182 10.53 -10.54 5.56
CA SER A 182 10.34 -9.98 6.90
C SER A 182 11.51 -9.10 7.38
N LYS A 183 12.77 -9.51 7.14
CA LYS A 183 13.95 -8.69 7.50
C LYS A 183 14.05 -7.42 6.65
N GLN A 184 13.77 -7.51 5.35
CA GLN A 184 13.78 -6.36 4.45
C GLN A 184 12.69 -5.35 4.82
N GLN A 185 11.47 -5.83 5.13
CA GLN A 185 10.38 -4.99 5.62
C GLN A 185 10.76 -4.28 6.93
N SER A 186 11.38 -5.01 7.86
CA SER A 186 11.89 -4.44 9.11
C SER A 186 12.90 -3.31 8.87
N PHE A 187 13.78 -3.44 7.87
CA PHE A 187 14.72 -2.38 7.50
C PHE A 187 14.01 -1.10 7.06
N TYR A 188 12.99 -1.22 6.19
CA TYR A 188 12.22 -0.05 5.75
C TYR A 188 11.54 0.67 6.93
N SER A 189 11.01 -0.09 7.91
CA SER A 189 10.48 0.50 9.14
C SER A 189 11.54 1.27 9.94
N TYR A 190 12.74 0.69 10.13
CA TYR A 190 13.83 1.39 10.80
C TYR A 190 14.34 2.59 10.00
N PHE A 191 14.35 2.51 8.67
CA PHE A 191 14.72 3.62 7.79
C PHE A 191 13.75 4.80 7.95
N TYR A 192 12.46 4.52 8.03
CA TYR A 192 11.42 5.50 8.33
C TYR A 192 11.64 6.14 9.71
N VAL A 193 11.91 5.34 10.74
CA VAL A 193 12.22 5.85 12.10
C VAL A 193 13.47 6.74 12.10
N ALA A 194 14.54 6.31 11.41
CA ALA A 194 15.78 7.08 11.32
C ALA A 194 15.57 8.44 10.63
N THR A 195 14.76 8.46 9.57
CA THR A 195 14.40 9.68 8.84
C THR A 195 13.60 10.62 9.74
N ASN A 196 12.49 10.16 10.35
CA ASN A 196 11.67 11.00 11.23
C ASN A 196 12.42 11.52 12.45
N LEU A 197 13.29 10.70 13.05
CA LEU A 197 14.11 11.14 14.17
C LEU A 197 15.08 12.24 13.74
N GLY A 198 15.67 12.12 12.54
CA GLY A 198 16.51 13.16 11.96
C GLY A 198 15.74 14.46 11.70
N SER A 199 14.56 14.37 11.09
CA SER A 199 13.68 15.52 10.85
C SER A 199 13.26 16.20 12.15
N LEU A 200 12.81 15.44 13.17
CA LEU A 200 12.44 16.01 14.47
C LEU A 200 13.57 16.79 15.14
N VAL A 201 14.81 16.29 15.06
CA VAL A 201 15.98 16.99 15.60
C VAL A 201 16.23 18.30 14.84
N ALA A 202 16.15 18.27 13.51
CA ALA A 202 16.33 19.46 12.68
C ALA A 202 15.22 20.50 12.92
N GLU A 203 13.97 20.08 12.90
CA GLU A 203 12.81 20.96 13.03
C GLU A 203 12.65 21.56 14.42
N THR A 204 13.26 20.97 15.45
CA THR A 204 13.24 21.53 16.81
C THR A 204 14.54 22.25 17.15
N ILE A 205 15.67 21.56 17.14
CA ILE A 205 16.95 22.10 17.63
C ILE A 205 17.57 23.05 16.61
N ILE A 206 17.72 22.60 15.35
CA ILE A 206 18.33 23.44 14.31
C ILE A 206 17.42 24.63 14.01
N ALA A 207 16.11 24.38 13.90
CA ALA A 207 15.15 25.45 13.65
C ALA A 207 15.16 26.52 14.74
N TYR A 208 15.37 26.13 16.00
CA TYR A 208 15.55 27.06 17.11
C TYR A 208 16.81 27.92 16.97
N ILE A 209 17.96 27.30 16.70
CA ILE A 209 19.23 28.00 16.49
C ILE A 209 19.08 29.03 15.37
N GLU A 210 18.53 28.61 14.23
CA GLU A 210 18.33 29.47 13.06
C GLU A 210 17.34 30.59 13.32
N ASN A 211 16.22 30.32 14.00
CA ASN A 211 15.23 31.35 14.31
C ASN A 211 15.75 32.42 15.28
N THR A 212 16.72 32.09 16.14
CA THR A 212 17.43 33.11 16.96
C THR A 212 18.39 34.01 16.16
N GLY A 213 18.52 33.77 14.86
CA GLY A 213 19.42 34.50 13.95
C GLY A 213 20.81 33.88 13.80
N GLN A 214 21.08 32.75 14.45
CA GLN A 214 22.36 32.03 14.35
C GLN A 214 22.42 31.13 13.11
N TRP A 215 22.05 31.67 11.95
CA TRP A 215 21.98 30.97 10.66
C TRP A 215 23.26 30.22 10.32
N THR A 216 24.40 30.87 10.50
CA THR A 216 25.72 30.29 10.26
C THR A 216 25.96 29.03 11.08
N LEU A 217 25.57 29.03 12.36
CA LEU A 217 25.73 27.88 13.23
C LEU A 217 24.82 26.72 12.79
N GLY A 218 23.54 27.01 12.49
CA GLY A 218 22.59 26.01 11.98
C GLY A 218 23.07 25.31 10.71
N PHE A 219 23.54 26.07 9.72
CA PHE A 219 24.06 25.52 8.48
C PHE A 219 25.40 24.78 8.64
N TYR A 220 26.29 25.22 9.54
CA TYR A 220 27.51 24.45 9.84
C TYR A 220 27.22 23.14 10.55
N ILE A 221 26.27 23.11 11.49
CA ILE A 221 25.81 21.87 12.14
C ILE A 221 25.24 20.92 11.07
N SER A 222 24.37 21.42 10.20
CA SER A 222 23.79 20.67 9.09
C SER A 222 24.88 20.07 8.17
N ALA A 223 25.88 20.87 7.78
CA ALA A 223 27.01 20.40 6.98
C ALA A 223 27.87 19.36 7.73
N ALA A 224 28.12 19.54 9.02
CA ALA A 224 28.89 18.60 9.84
C ALA A 224 28.18 17.23 9.96
N CYS A 225 26.86 17.23 10.15
CA CYS A 225 26.05 16.02 10.15
C CYS A 225 26.14 15.28 8.81
N ALA A 226 26.03 15.99 7.68
CA ALA A 226 26.17 15.39 6.35
C ALA A 226 27.58 14.83 6.08
N VAL A 227 28.64 15.52 6.54
CA VAL A 227 30.03 15.02 6.47
C VAL A 227 30.20 13.73 7.29
N LEU A 228 29.62 13.68 8.49
CA LEU A 228 29.65 12.48 9.31
C LEU A 228 28.85 11.34 8.66
N ALA A 229 27.69 11.65 8.08
CA ALA A 229 26.87 10.69 7.35
C ALA A 229 27.68 10.02 6.24
N ILE A 230 28.29 10.80 5.34
CA ILE A 230 29.06 10.23 4.23
C ILE A 230 30.31 9.47 4.69
N ALA A 231 30.94 9.89 5.79
CA ALA A 231 32.06 9.17 6.39
C ALA A 231 31.62 7.76 6.87
N LEU A 232 30.46 7.66 7.52
CA LEU A 232 29.88 6.37 7.94
C LEU A 232 29.53 5.47 6.75
N PHE A 233 29.01 6.05 5.66
CA PHE A 233 28.72 5.32 4.43
C PHE A 233 29.99 4.70 3.84
N PHE A 234 31.07 5.48 3.67
CA PHE A 234 32.32 4.93 3.14
C PHE A 234 33.02 3.95 4.09
N LEU A 235 32.89 4.14 5.41
CA LEU A 235 33.42 3.22 6.41
C LEU A 235 32.82 1.80 6.28
N GLY A 236 31.55 1.70 5.86
CA GLY A 236 30.85 0.44 5.64
C GLY A 236 31.23 -0.29 4.35
N ARG A 237 31.95 0.34 3.41
CA ARG A 237 32.20 -0.17 2.04
C ARG A 237 32.69 -1.61 1.99
N THR A 238 33.62 -2.00 2.86
CA THR A 238 34.20 -3.35 2.87
C THR A 238 33.25 -4.43 3.39
N ARG A 239 32.18 -4.03 4.08
CA ARG A 239 31.15 -4.92 4.64
C ARG A 239 29.87 -4.96 3.81
N TYR A 240 29.66 -4.00 2.92
CA TYR A 240 28.46 -3.95 2.11
C TYR A 240 28.36 -5.13 1.14
N ARG A 241 27.12 -5.57 0.94
CA ARG A 241 26.72 -6.46 -0.12
C ARG A 241 26.31 -5.61 -1.32
N PHE A 242 26.79 -6.00 -2.49
CA PHE A 242 26.49 -5.36 -3.76
C PHE A 242 25.61 -6.33 -4.54
N VAL A 243 24.35 -5.95 -4.74
CA VAL A 243 23.41 -6.73 -5.55
C VAL A 243 23.45 -6.20 -6.98
N GLN A 244 23.52 -7.10 -7.94
CA GLN A 244 23.48 -6.75 -9.36
C GLN A 244 22.03 -6.78 -9.83
N LEU A 245 21.53 -5.62 -10.25
CA LEU A 245 20.19 -5.50 -10.85
C LEU A 245 20.16 -6.32 -12.14
N SER A 246 19.40 -7.41 -12.15
CA SER A 246 19.26 -8.32 -13.28
C SER A 246 17.84 -8.22 -13.80
N GLY A 247 17.62 -7.45 -14.87
CA GLY A 247 16.32 -7.29 -15.51
C GLY A 247 16.26 -6.13 -16.50
N PRO A 248 15.33 -6.13 -17.47
CA PRO A 248 15.08 -4.97 -18.31
C PRO A 248 14.55 -3.81 -17.48
N ASN A 249 15.05 -2.59 -17.74
CA ASN A 249 14.67 -1.40 -16.98
C ASN A 249 13.17 -1.08 -17.18
N PRO A 250 12.37 -0.94 -16.10
CA PRO A 250 10.95 -0.64 -16.15
C PRO A 250 10.60 0.63 -16.94
N LEU A 251 11.34 1.72 -16.71
CA LEU A 251 11.13 2.99 -17.41
C LEU A 251 11.55 2.91 -18.88
N SER A 252 12.62 2.17 -19.18
CA SER A 252 13.05 1.91 -20.56
C SER A 252 11.97 1.13 -21.32
N SER A 253 11.37 0.13 -20.68
CA SER A 253 10.27 -0.65 -21.24
C SER A 253 9.03 0.22 -21.51
N PHE A 254 8.69 1.13 -20.57
CA PHE A 254 7.63 2.12 -20.77
C PHE A 254 7.90 3.03 -21.97
N CYS A 255 9.11 3.60 -22.06
CA CYS A 255 9.52 4.46 -23.18
C CYS A 255 9.55 3.71 -24.52
N GLN A 256 9.99 2.46 -24.54
CA GLN A 256 10.00 1.61 -25.73
C GLN A 256 8.60 1.43 -26.30
N VAL A 257 7.61 1.12 -25.47
CA VAL A 257 6.21 0.97 -25.89
C VAL A 257 5.67 2.28 -26.48
N VAL A 258 5.93 3.42 -25.85
CA VAL A 258 5.49 4.74 -26.35
C VAL A 258 6.17 5.07 -27.68
N VAL A 259 7.48 4.85 -27.81
CA VAL A 259 8.22 5.13 -29.05
C VAL A 259 7.79 4.17 -30.18
N ALA A 260 7.69 2.88 -29.89
CA ALA A 260 7.28 1.86 -30.86
C ALA A 260 5.86 2.10 -31.36
N SER A 261 4.91 2.44 -30.48
CA SER A 261 3.54 2.78 -30.87
C SER A 261 3.46 4.05 -31.73
N CYS A 262 4.19 5.12 -31.36
CA CYS A 262 4.28 6.33 -32.18
C CYS A 262 4.88 6.07 -33.57
N ASN A 263 5.94 5.26 -33.65
CA ASN A 263 6.58 4.89 -34.92
C ASN A 263 5.65 4.06 -35.81
N LYS A 264 4.78 3.24 -35.22
CA LYS A 264 3.82 2.36 -35.92
C LYS A 264 2.39 2.93 -35.99
N ALA A 265 2.18 4.18 -35.58
CA ALA A 265 0.86 4.81 -35.48
C ALA A 265 0.07 4.86 -36.82
N LYS A 266 0.78 4.82 -37.95
CA LYS A 266 0.17 4.84 -39.30
C LYS A 266 -0.23 3.46 -39.84
N ILE A 267 0.15 2.39 -39.16
CA ILE A 267 -0.14 1.00 -39.58
C ILE A 267 -1.53 0.62 -39.09
N ALA A 268 -2.39 0.06 -39.94
CA ALA A 268 -3.73 -0.34 -39.51
C ALA A 268 -3.67 -1.49 -38.49
N LEU A 269 -4.45 -1.38 -37.40
CA LEU A 269 -4.57 -2.43 -36.40
C LEU A 269 -5.20 -3.69 -37.02
N PRO A 270 -4.58 -4.88 -36.87
CA PRO A 270 -5.17 -6.12 -37.36
C PRO A 270 -6.49 -6.43 -36.64
N VAL A 271 -7.47 -6.96 -37.39
CA VAL A 271 -8.82 -7.28 -36.90
C VAL A 271 -8.84 -8.57 -36.07
N GLU A 272 -7.84 -9.44 -36.23
CA GLU A 272 -7.65 -10.67 -35.45
C GLU A 272 -6.48 -10.56 -34.47
N ASN A 273 -6.72 -10.95 -33.21
CA ASN A 273 -5.75 -10.92 -32.09
C ASN A 273 -4.52 -11.85 -32.29
N GLY A 274 -4.45 -12.63 -33.37
CA GLY A 274 -3.42 -13.64 -33.60
C GLY A 274 -2.10 -13.14 -34.20
N LEU A 275 -1.96 -11.84 -34.45
CA LEU A 275 -0.79 -11.22 -35.12
C LEU A 275 0.07 -10.34 -34.20
N LEU A 276 -0.24 -10.29 -32.89
CA LEU A 276 0.52 -9.52 -31.92
C LEU A 276 1.72 -10.31 -31.41
N TYR A 277 2.81 -9.62 -31.09
CA TYR A 277 4.08 -10.23 -30.67
C TYR A 277 4.07 -10.62 -29.18
N ASP A 278 4.17 -11.92 -28.89
CA ASP A 278 4.26 -12.45 -27.51
C ASP A 278 5.71 -12.81 -27.08
N GLY A 279 6.71 -12.50 -27.90
CA GLY A 279 8.12 -12.79 -27.60
C GLY A 279 8.61 -14.17 -28.06
N PRO A 280 9.92 -14.47 -27.87
CA PRO A 280 10.54 -15.70 -28.38
C PRO A 280 10.32 -16.96 -27.51
N GLU A 281 10.01 -16.82 -26.21
CA GLU A 281 9.95 -17.94 -25.25
C GLU A 281 8.60 -18.70 -25.21
N GLU A 282 7.51 -18.14 -25.73
CA GLU A 282 6.18 -18.78 -25.69
C GLU A 282 5.83 -19.68 -26.89
N ARG A 283 6.75 -19.90 -27.85
CA ARG A 283 6.50 -20.78 -29.01
C ARG A 283 6.27 -22.26 -28.64
N GLN A 284 6.49 -22.68 -27.39
CA GLN A 284 6.42 -24.09 -26.97
C GLN A 284 5.36 -24.45 -25.90
N LYS A 285 4.62 -23.49 -25.34
CA LYS A 285 3.49 -23.79 -24.43
C LYS A 285 2.14 -23.63 -25.17
N PRO A 286 1.13 -24.48 -24.89
CA PRO A 286 -0.21 -24.28 -25.45
C PRO A 286 -0.73 -22.93 -24.96
N LYS A 287 -1.21 -22.08 -25.89
CA LYS A 287 -1.74 -20.72 -25.68
C LYS A 287 -2.51 -20.59 -24.36
N SER A 288 -1.80 -20.28 -23.28
CA SER A 288 -2.39 -20.00 -21.99
C SER A 288 -2.89 -18.58 -22.04
N THR A 289 -4.18 -18.41 -22.36
CA THR A 289 -4.99 -17.19 -22.11
C THR A 289 -4.17 -15.92 -21.90
N ALA A 290 -3.50 -15.44 -22.95
CA ALA A 290 -3.05 -14.07 -23.00
C ALA A 290 -4.30 -13.21 -22.74
N ALA A 291 -4.25 -12.38 -21.69
CA ALA A 291 -5.38 -11.55 -21.32
C ALA A 291 -5.88 -10.82 -22.58
N LEU A 292 -7.18 -10.99 -22.89
CA LEU A 292 -7.81 -10.33 -24.03
C LEU A 292 -7.38 -8.84 -24.05
N PRO A 293 -6.80 -8.33 -25.14
CA PRO A 293 -6.32 -6.96 -25.21
C PRO A 293 -7.39 -6.00 -24.74
N ALA A 294 -7.05 -5.16 -23.77
CA ALA A 294 -8.02 -4.22 -23.24
C ALA A 294 -8.42 -3.23 -24.35
N LYS A 295 -9.73 -2.94 -24.46
CA LYS A 295 -10.26 -2.05 -25.50
C LYS A 295 -9.82 -0.58 -25.36
N ASP A 296 -9.25 -0.22 -24.23
CA ASP A 296 -8.78 1.13 -23.91
C ASP A 296 -7.32 1.32 -24.36
N PHE A 297 -6.96 2.53 -24.77
CA PHE A 297 -5.63 2.90 -25.28
C PHE A 297 -5.13 2.04 -26.47
N ARG A 298 -6.02 1.73 -27.43
CA ARG A 298 -5.69 0.91 -28.62
C ARG A 298 -4.52 1.41 -29.46
N PHE A 299 -4.19 2.70 -29.38
CA PHE A 299 -3.03 3.24 -30.08
C PHE A 299 -1.71 2.62 -29.59
N LEU A 300 -1.65 2.13 -28.35
CA LEU A 300 -0.47 1.46 -27.81
C LEU A 300 -0.29 0.05 -28.37
N ASP A 301 -1.37 -0.60 -28.82
CA ASP A 301 -1.30 -1.93 -29.46
C ASP A 301 -0.46 -1.92 -30.74
N HIS A 302 -0.25 -0.74 -31.34
CA HIS A 302 0.64 -0.57 -32.48
C HIS A 302 2.10 -0.97 -32.16
N ALA A 303 2.53 -0.88 -30.90
CA ALA A 303 3.89 -1.28 -30.49
C ALA A 303 4.14 -2.79 -30.64
N ALA A 304 3.09 -3.61 -30.55
CA ALA A 304 3.16 -5.07 -30.63
C ALA A 304 2.88 -5.64 -32.03
N ILE A 305 2.68 -4.79 -33.04
CA ILE A 305 2.48 -5.21 -34.44
C ILE A 305 3.81 -5.66 -35.04
N VAL A 306 3.88 -6.88 -35.56
CA VAL A 306 5.06 -7.39 -36.28
C VAL A 306 5.11 -6.81 -37.70
N THR A 307 6.22 -6.17 -38.08
CA THR A 307 6.50 -5.76 -39.47
C THR A 307 7.58 -6.63 -40.11
N GLU A 308 7.69 -6.65 -41.45
CA GLU A 308 8.68 -7.47 -42.15
C GLU A 308 10.13 -7.18 -41.73
N GLU A 309 10.45 -5.93 -41.39
CA GLU A 309 11.78 -5.53 -40.90
C GLU A 309 12.05 -6.06 -39.48
N ASP A 310 11.02 -6.15 -38.63
CA ASP A 310 11.15 -6.65 -37.26
C ASP A 310 11.33 -8.17 -37.23
N ALA A 311 10.87 -8.88 -38.27
CA ALA A 311 11.08 -10.33 -38.43
C ALA A 311 12.54 -10.69 -38.73
N VAL A 312 13.32 -9.74 -39.26
CA VAL A 312 14.75 -9.92 -39.60
C VAL A 312 15.66 -9.56 -38.42
N ALA A 313 15.35 -8.48 -37.69
CA ALA A 313 16.10 -8.06 -36.51
C ALA A 313 15.18 -7.40 -35.47
N PRO A 314 14.78 -8.11 -34.40
CA PRO A 314 13.91 -7.54 -33.38
C PRO A 314 14.64 -6.45 -32.60
N ASN A 315 14.13 -5.22 -32.66
CA ASN A 315 14.61 -4.08 -31.88
C ASN A 315 13.57 -3.70 -30.81
N PRO A 316 13.92 -3.70 -29.51
CA PRO A 316 13.00 -3.32 -28.42
C PRO A 316 12.35 -1.94 -28.59
N TRP A 317 12.99 -1.01 -29.30
CA TRP A 317 12.46 0.33 -29.57
C TRP A 317 11.48 0.41 -30.75
N ARG A 318 11.28 -0.70 -31.46
CA ARG A 318 10.33 -0.82 -32.58
C ARG A 318 9.28 -1.89 -32.35
N LEU A 319 9.60 -2.96 -31.63
CA LEU A 319 8.71 -4.09 -31.36
C LEU A 319 8.72 -4.42 -29.86
N CYS A 320 7.56 -4.36 -29.24
CA CYS A 320 7.34 -4.69 -27.82
C CYS A 320 6.40 -5.89 -27.69
N THR A 321 6.44 -6.59 -26.55
CA THR A 321 5.51 -7.71 -26.31
C THR A 321 4.12 -7.21 -25.90
N VAL A 322 3.08 -8.02 -26.10
CA VAL A 322 1.71 -7.69 -25.63
C VAL A 322 1.68 -7.46 -24.12
N ALA A 323 2.42 -8.25 -23.34
CA ALA A 323 2.57 -8.06 -21.90
C ALA A 323 3.11 -6.66 -21.55
N GLN A 324 4.19 -6.23 -22.21
CA GLN A 324 4.76 -4.89 -22.00
C GLN A 324 3.77 -3.77 -22.35
N VAL A 325 2.98 -3.96 -23.41
CA VAL A 325 1.95 -2.99 -23.82
C VAL A 325 0.82 -2.91 -22.79
N GLU A 326 0.32 -4.05 -22.30
CA GLU A 326 -0.72 -4.07 -21.27
C GLU A 326 -0.23 -3.54 -19.92
N ASP A 327 1.04 -3.74 -19.57
CA ASP A 327 1.65 -3.15 -18.38
C ASP A 327 1.64 -1.61 -18.44
N VAL A 328 1.99 -1.03 -19.60
CA VAL A 328 1.93 0.43 -19.83
C VAL A 328 0.49 0.95 -19.80
N LYS A 329 -0.46 0.21 -20.40
CA LYS A 329 -1.88 0.56 -20.30
C LYS A 329 -2.36 0.56 -18.85
N CYS A 330 -1.87 -0.35 -18.02
CA CYS A 330 -2.21 -0.38 -16.59
C CYS A 330 -1.76 0.90 -15.88
N VAL A 331 -0.50 1.34 -16.09
CA VAL A 331 0.01 2.59 -15.54
C VAL A 331 -0.83 3.79 -16.00
N LEU A 332 -1.23 3.86 -17.28
CA LEU A 332 -2.06 4.96 -17.78
C LEU A 332 -3.47 5.00 -17.17
N ARG A 333 -4.03 3.88 -16.71
CA ARG A 333 -5.31 3.85 -15.98
C ARG A 333 -5.21 4.49 -14.60
N VAL A 334 -4.01 4.51 -14.01
CA VAL A 334 -3.74 5.07 -12.68
C VAL A 334 -3.51 6.60 -12.75
N VAL A 335 -3.07 7.13 -13.90
CA VAL A 335 -2.76 8.56 -14.09
C VAL A 335 -3.89 9.51 -13.68
N PRO A 336 -5.19 9.28 -14.00
CA PRO A 336 -6.25 10.17 -13.56
C PRO A 336 -6.36 10.29 -12.03
N ILE A 337 -6.21 9.18 -11.31
CA ILE A 337 -6.24 9.15 -9.84
C ILE A 337 -4.99 9.84 -9.29
N TRP A 338 -3.84 9.62 -9.93
CA TRP A 338 -2.60 10.32 -9.61
C TRP A 338 -2.74 11.85 -9.77
N LEU A 339 -3.39 12.33 -10.85
CA LEU A 339 -3.68 13.76 -11.02
C LEU A 339 -4.49 14.32 -9.85
N CYS A 340 -5.50 13.58 -9.37
CA CYS A 340 -6.31 13.96 -8.21
C CYS A 340 -5.52 14.09 -6.90
N THR A 341 -4.33 13.51 -6.80
CA THR A 341 -3.45 13.64 -5.62
C THR A 341 -2.54 14.87 -5.67
N LEU A 342 -2.51 15.60 -6.80
CA LEU A 342 -1.61 16.75 -6.97
C LEU A 342 -2.02 17.95 -6.11
N THR A 343 -3.32 18.18 -5.85
CA THR A 343 -3.71 19.28 -4.95
C THR A 343 -3.31 19.01 -3.51
N PHE A 344 -3.31 17.75 -3.07
CA PHE A 344 -2.81 17.41 -1.74
C PHE A 344 -1.34 17.82 -1.60
N ALA A 345 -0.49 17.48 -2.58
CA ALA A 345 0.90 17.91 -2.60
C ALA A 345 1.03 19.44 -2.55
N GLY A 346 0.17 20.18 -3.26
CA GLY A 346 0.12 21.64 -3.19
C GLY A 346 -0.26 22.19 -1.82
N VAL A 347 -1.22 21.55 -1.13
CA VAL A 347 -1.63 21.89 0.25
C VAL A 347 -0.50 21.57 1.25
N PHE A 348 0.14 20.42 1.11
CA PHE A 348 1.26 20.01 1.95
C PHE A 348 2.42 21.01 1.88
N VAL A 349 2.77 21.50 0.69
CA VAL A 349 3.81 22.53 0.52
C VAL A 349 3.48 23.84 1.27
N GLN A 350 2.21 24.16 1.50
CA GLN A 350 1.82 25.34 2.29
C GLN A 350 2.19 25.21 3.76
N MET A 351 2.15 23.99 4.29
CA MET A 351 2.50 23.71 5.67
C MET A 351 3.95 24.06 6.00
N VAL A 352 4.87 23.81 5.05
CA VAL A 352 6.30 24.08 5.21
C VAL A 352 6.68 25.48 4.70
N SER A 353 5.74 26.21 4.07
CA SER A 353 5.97 27.56 3.55
C SER A 353 5.10 28.64 4.19
N LEU A 354 3.90 28.90 3.65
CA LEU A 354 3.05 30.00 4.11
C LEU A 354 2.56 29.83 5.56
N PHE A 355 2.45 28.61 6.09
CA PHE A 355 2.12 28.42 7.50
C PHE A 355 3.26 28.88 8.41
N VAL A 356 4.52 28.70 7.98
CA VAL A 356 5.70 29.19 8.70
C VAL A 356 5.73 30.72 8.69
N GLU A 357 5.40 31.36 7.56
CA GLU A 357 5.28 32.83 7.48
C GLU A 357 4.13 33.37 8.33
N GLN A 358 2.98 32.69 8.31
CA GLN A 358 1.86 33.00 9.20
C GLN A 358 2.28 32.93 10.67
N GLY A 359 2.99 31.87 11.07
CA GLY A 359 3.48 31.69 12.44
C GLY A 359 4.54 32.71 12.83
N ALA A 360 5.36 33.18 11.88
CA ALA A 360 6.32 34.26 12.11
C ALA A 360 5.66 35.61 12.40
N ALA A 361 4.40 35.80 11.99
CA ALA A 361 3.59 36.99 12.27
C ALA A 361 2.69 36.85 13.53
N MET A 362 2.85 35.78 14.29
CA MET A 362 2.12 35.48 15.54
C MET A 362 3.01 35.68 16.77
N ASP A 363 2.40 35.71 17.96
CA ASP A 363 3.14 35.76 19.22
C ASP A 363 3.78 34.39 19.51
N THR A 364 5.11 34.37 19.53
CA THR A 364 5.94 33.18 19.74
C THR A 364 6.46 33.05 21.17
N ALA A 365 6.20 34.03 22.03
CA ALA A 365 6.78 34.09 23.37
C ALA A 365 6.06 33.14 24.33
N LEU A 366 6.84 32.29 25.02
CA LEU A 366 6.40 31.53 26.17
C LEU A 366 6.79 32.24 27.48
N PRO A 367 6.03 32.02 28.57
CA PRO A 367 6.44 32.46 29.90
C PRO A 367 7.83 31.94 30.24
N GLY A 368 8.77 32.84 30.58
CA GLY A 368 10.17 32.49 30.86
C GLY A 368 11.17 32.90 29.77
N GLY A 369 10.75 33.61 28.72
CA GLY A 369 11.65 34.20 27.71
C GLY A 369 12.08 33.25 26.59
N PHE A 370 11.45 32.08 26.47
CA PHE A 370 11.66 31.16 25.36
C PHE A 370 10.73 31.51 24.20
N HIS A 371 11.25 31.56 22.97
CA HIS A 371 10.47 31.82 21.76
C HIS A 371 10.37 30.55 20.93
N ILE A 372 9.14 30.10 20.65
CA ILE A 372 8.89 28.94 19.79
C ILE A 372 9.20 29.33 18.34
N PRO A 373 10.09 28.60 17.64
CA PRO A 373 10.33 28.85 16.22
C PRO A 373 9.08 28.51 15.41
N PRO A 374 8.62 29.41 14.49
CA PRO A 374 7.47 29.14 13.64
C PRO A 374 7.56 27.82 12.87
N ALA A 375 8.75 27.53 12.36
CA ALA A 375 8.98 26.33 11.59
C ALA A 375 8.94 25.03 12.43
N SER A 376 9.18 25.10 13.74
CA SER A 376 9.10 23.91 14.62
C SER A 376 7.70 23.33 14.78
N LEU A 377 6.67 24.02 14.29
CA LEU A 377 5.31 23.49 14.29
C LEU A 377 5.13 22.27 13.35
N THR A 378 6.00 22.10 12.36
CA THR A 378 6.02 20.88 11.51
C THR A 378 6.28 19.61 12.34
N ALA A 379 6.88 19.71 13.53
CA ALA A 379 7.07 18.56 14.39
C ALA A 379 5.73 17.91 14.81
N PHE A 380 4.64 18.68 14.88
CA PHE A 380 3.31 18.13 15.16
C PHE A 380 2.80 17.24 14.03
N ASP A 381 3.15 17.56 12.78
CA ASP A 381 2.83 16.74 11.62
C ASP A 381 3.51 15.37 11.73
N ILE A 382 4.83 15.34 11.96
CA ILE A 382 5.59 14.09 12.16
C ILE A 382 4.99 13.23 13.28
N LEU A 383 4.61 13.84 14.40
CA LEU A 383 4.00 13.15 15.54
C LEU A 383 2.65 12.52 15.16
N VAL A 384 1.83 13.23 14.39
CA VAL A 384 0.52 12.76 13.93
C VAL A 384 0.67 11.63 12.93
N VAL A 385 1.55 11.77 11.93
CA VAL A 385 1.81 10.73 10.93
C VAL A 385 2.35 9.47 11.60
N SER A 386 3.32 9.62 12.51
CA SER A 386 3.89 8.50 13.27
C SER A 386 2.83 7.79 14.13
N PHE A 387 1.97 8.57 14.82
CA PHE A 387 0.87 8.02 15.60
C PHE A 387 -0.15 7.29 14.73
N PHE A 388 -0.46 7.83 13.55
CA PHE A 388 -1.38 7.23 12.60
C PHE A 388 -0.87 5.88 12.12
N ILE A 389 0.40 5.79 11.68
CA ILE A 389 1.00 4.54 11.19
C ILE A 389 0.96 3.46 12.27
N VAL A 390 1.40 3.77 13.49
CA VAL A 390 1.37 2.82 14.62
C VAL A 390 -0.06 2.38 14.96
N SER A 391 -1.01 3.31 14.91
CA SER A 391 -2.43 3.02 15.17
C SER A 391 -3.04 2.16 14.08
N TYR A 392 -2.70 2.42 12.82
CA TYR A 392 -3.18 1.69 11.66
C TYR A 392 -2.72 0.24 11.67
N ASP A 393 -1.43 -0.01 11.96
CA ASP A 393 -0.88 -1.37 12.05
C ASP A 393 -1.55 -2.16 13.19
N LYS A 394 -1.70 -1.52 14.36
CA LYS A 394 -2.35 -2.14 15.51
C LYS A 394 -3.82 -2.44 15.24
N LEU A 395 -4.54 -1.52 14.59
CA LEU A 395 -5.95 -1.70 14.23
C LEU A 395 -6.11 -2.83 13.21
N SER A 396 -5.27 -2.87 12.18
CA SER A 396 -5.28 -3.93 11.16
C SER A 396 -5.04 -5.30 11.80
N TRP A 397 -4.01 -5.41 12.65
CA TRP A 397 -3.75 -6.62 13.42
C TRP A 397 -4.91 -7.04 14.34
N MET A 398 -5.58 -6.07 14.98
CA MET A 398 -6.75 -6.35 15.81
C MET A 398 -7.94 -6.86 15.00
N LEU A 399 -8.23 -6.24 13.84
CA LEU A 399 -9.33 -6.63 12.96
C LEU A 399 -9.12 -8.04 12.37
N ASP A 400 -7.88 -8.38 11.99
CA ASP A 400 -7.52 -9.72 11.54
C ASP A 400 -7.80 -10.76 12.64
N LYS A 401 -7.42 -10.45 13.89
CA LYS A 401 -7.69 -11.34 15.03
C LYS A 401 -9.18 -11.48 15.35
N LEU A 402 -9.98 -10.48 15.04
CA LEU A 402 -11.43 -10.45 15.26
C LEU A 402 -12.22 -11.10 14.11
N ASN A 403 -11.55 -11.60 13.04
CA ASN A 403 -12.18 -12.20 11.87
C ASN A 403 -13.27 -11.30 11.22
N THR A 404 -13.16 -9.99 11.42
CA THR A 404 -14.02 -9.01 10.76
C THR A 404 -13.67 -8.97 9.28
N PRO A 405 -14.65 -8.86 8.36
CA PRO A 405 -14.37 -8.79 6.93
C PRO A 405 -13.37 -7.67 6.67
N VAL A 406 -12.23 -8.06 6.07
CA VAL A 406 -11.16 -7.15 5.66
C VAL A 406 -11.77 -6.07 4.76
N PHE A 407 -11.22 -4.85 4.88
CA PHE A 407 -11.70 -3.62 4.28
C PHE A 407 -12.26 -3.79 2.85
N PRO A 408 -13.32 -3.03 2.48
CA PRO A 408 -13.92 -3.15 1.15
C PRO A 408 -12.89 -2.94 0.02
N PRO A 409 -13.08 -3.51 -1.17
CA PRO A 409 -12.10 -3.49 -2.26
C PRO A 409 -11.70 -2.08 -2.76
N ASN A 410 -12.47 -1.03 -2.41
CA ASN A 410 -12.18 0.37 -2.74
C ASN A 410 -11.67 1.18 -1.54
N PHE A 411 -11.21 0.52 -0.48
CA PHE A 411 -10.82 1.20 0.75
C PHE A 411 -9.61 2.12 0.56
N ASP A 412 -8.66 1.78 -0.32
CA ASP A 412 -7.49 2.63 -0.59
C ASP A 412 -7.88 3.95 -1.26
N LEU A 413 -8.80 3.90 -2.23
CA LEU A 413 -9.40 5.09 -2.85
C LEU A 413 -10.18 5.92 -1.82
N TRP A 414 -10.88 5.26 -0.90
CA TRP A 414 -11.59 5.94 0.18
C TRP A 414 -10.61 6.64 1.15
N LYS A 415 -9.49 6.01 1.52
CA LYS A 415 -8.42 6.63 2.33
C LYS A 415 -7.92 7.92 1.66
N MET A 416 -7.62 7.86 0.36
CA MET A 416 -7.16 9.02 -0.41
C MET A 416 -8.21 10.14 -0.44
N GLY A 417 -9.48 9.82 -0.72
CA GLY A 417 -10.57 10.80 -0.71
C GLY A 417 -10.82 11.43 0.67
N ALA A 418 -10.79 10.61 1.74
CA ALA A 418 -10.91 11.09 3.10
C ALA A 418 -9.75 12.04 3.47
N GLY A 419 -8.51 11.70 3.07
CA GLY A 419 -7.35 12.55 3.27
C GLY A 419 -7.47 13.92 2.58
N LEU A 420 -8.00 13.97 1.35
CA LEU A 420 -8.29 15.24 0.65
C LEU A 420 -9.35 16.09 1.38
N VAL A 421 -10.40 15.48 1.93
CA VAL A 421 -11.40 16.18 2.75
C VAL A 421 -10.78 16.77 4.02
N VAL A 422 -9.93 16.00 4.71
CA VAL A 422 -9.24 16.45 5.91
C VAL A 422 -8.26 17.59 5.58
N ALA A 423 -7.52 17.50 4.47
CA ALA A 423 -6.63 18.54 3.98
C ALA A 423 -7.38 19.84 3.66
N MET A 424 -8.54 19.74 3.00
CA MET A 424 -9.44 20.87 2.74
C MET A 424 -9.90 21.52 4.05
N ALA A 425 -10.28 20.74 5.05
CA ALA A 425 -10.64 21.27 6.37
C ALA A 425 -9.46 22.00 7.03
N GLY A 426 -8.24 21.47 6.90
CA GLY A 426 -7.01 22.12 7.36
C GLY A 426 -6.78 23.49 6.72
N MET A 427 -6.97 23.62 5.41
CA MET A 427 -6.85 24.90 4.69
C MET A 427 -7.96 25.90 5.06
N VAL A 428 -9.19 25.43 5.25
CA VAL A 428 -10.29 26.29 5.73
C VAL A 428 -9.97 26.81 7.13
N LEU A 429 -9.48 25.95 8.03
CA LEU A 429 -9.09 26.36 9.37
C LEU A 429 -7.94 27.37 9.34
N ALA A 430 -6.94 27.16 8.49
CA ALA A 430 -5.84 28.12 8.31
C ALA A 430 -6.33 29.49 7.82
N GLY A 431 -7.31 29.51 6.92
CA GLY A 431 -7.96 30.74 6.46
C GLY A 431 -8.73 31.46 7.58
N ILE A 432 -9.46 30.72 8.42
CA ILE A 432 -10.16 31.28 9.59
C ILE A 432 -9.16 31.85 10.60
N LEU A 433 -8.11 31.09 10.90
CA LEU A 433 -7.06 31.51 11.83
C LEU A 433 -6.35 32.77 11.33
N GLU A 434 -6.07 32.86 10.02
CA GLU A 434 -5.43 34.04 9.44
C GLU A 434 -6.29 35.29 9.56
N ARG A 435 -7.61 35.14 9.42
CA ARG A 435 -8.54 36.25 9.61
C ARG A 435 -8.49 36.76 11.05
N GLU A 436 -8.56 35.87 12.03
CA GLU A 436 -8.44 36.22 13.45
C GLU A 436 -7.08 36.82 13.79
N ARG A 437 -5.99 36.28 13.22
CA ARG A 437 -4.63 36.79 13.40
C ARG A 437 -4.52 38.24 12.91
N ARG A 438 -5.03 38.51 11.70
CA ARG A 438 -5.00 39.85 11.09
C ARG A 438 -5.84 40.85 11.86
N ASP A 439 -7.05 40.48 12.27
CA ASP A 439 -7.95 41.37 13.01
C ASP A 439 -7.36 41.78 14.37
N ARG A 440 -6.50 40.93 14.98
CA ARG A 440 -5.75 41.22 16.21
C ARG A 440 -4.36 41.85 15.99
N GLY A 441 -3.98 42.07 14.74
CA GLY A 441 -2.71 42.68 14.32
C GLY A 441 -2.83 44.15 13.93
N GLU A 442 -4.03 44.75 13.95
CA GLU A 442 -4.22 46.16 13.56
C GLU A 442 -3.43 47.10 14.48
N GLY A 443 -2.37 47.72 13.92
CA GLY A 443 -1.53 48.71 14.61
C GLY A 443 -0.18 48.19 15.13
N HIS A 444 0.12 46.89 15.03
CA HIS A 444 1.41 46.30 15.43
C HIS A 444 1.98 45.42 14.31
N GLN A 445 3.31 45.26 14.23
CA GLN A 445 3.94 44.37 13.24
C GLN A 445 3.66 42.89 13.53
N GLN A 446 3.54 42.50 14.81
CA GLN A 446 3.20 41.14 15.25
C GLN A 446 1.79 41.11 15.86
N SER A 447 1.03 40.06 15.54
CA SER A 447 -0.28 39.81 16.14
C SER A 447 -0.14 39.30 17.58
N SER A 448 -1.08 39.67 18.45
CA SER A 448 -1.16 39.15 19.82
C SER A 448 -1.65 37.70 19.91
N LEU A 449 -1.97 37.07 18.77
CA LEU A 449 -2.44 35.69 18.72
C LEU A 449 -1.28 34.71 18.92
N PHE A 450 -1.39 33.86 19.94
CA PHE A 450 -0.34 32.89 20.27
C PHE A 450 -0.17 31.80 19.21
N ILE A 451 1.07 31.50 18.86
CA ILE A 451 1.49 30.59 17.78
C ILE A 451 0.85 29.19 17.83
N LEU A 452 0.62 28.60 19.02
CA LEU A 452 0.07 27.25 19.12
C LEU A 452 -1.39 27.12 18.63
N TRP A 453 -2.08 28.23 18.33
CA TRP A 453 -3.36 28.17 17.64
C TRP A 453 -3.26 27.59 16.22
N GLN A 454 -2.06 27.51 15.63
CA GLN A 454 -1.80 26.80 14.38
C GLN A 454 -1.75 25.28 14.54
N VAL A 455 -1.63 24.72 15.75
CA VAL A 455 -1.50 23.25 15.93
C VAL A 455 -2.62 22.46 15.22
N PRO A 456 -3.91 22.85 15.27
CA PRO A 456 -4.93 22.03 14.64
C PRO A 456 -4.87 22.04 13.10
N GLN A 457 -4.38 23.10 12.43
CA GLN A 457 -4.15 23.05 10.98
C GLN A 457 -3.00 22.10 10.62
N TYR A 458 -1.90 22.09 11.38
CA TYR A 458 -0.81 21.12 11.20
C TYR A 458 -1.29 19.67 11.42
N VAL A 459 -2.07 19.41 12.48
CA VAL A 459 -2.61 18.08 12.78
C VAL A 459 -3.55 17.59 11.67
N LEU A 460 -4.38 18.47 11.10
CA LEU A 460 -5.26 18.11 9.99
C LEU A 460 -4.46 17.80 8.73
N ILE A 461 -3.48 18.64 8.36
CA ILE A 461 -2.64 18.35 7.20
C ILE A 461 -1.89 17.02 7.37
N GLY A 462 -1.30 16.75 8.54
CA GLY A 462 -0.61 15.48 8.80
C GLY A 462 -1.51 14.25 8.86
N THR A 463 -2.74 14.41 9.36
CA THR A 463 -3.75 13.33 9.24
C THR A 463 -4.10 13.07 7.77
N GLY A 464 -4.24 14.15 6.98
CA GLY A 464 -4.44 14.07 5.53
C GLY A 464 -3.27 13.39 4.82
N GLU A 465 -2.04 13.71 5.21
CA GLU A 465 -0.81 13.12 4.67
C GLU A 465 -0.79 11.60 4.86
N ALA A 466 -1.01 11.17 6.11
CA ALA A 466 -1.01 9.76 6.44
C ALA A 466 -2.10 8.99 5.68
N LEU A 467 -3.26 9.61 5.42
CA LEU A 467 -4.35 9.00 4.65
C LEU A 467 -4.07 8.96 3.14
N VAL A 468 -3.60 10.07 2.55
CA VAL A 468 -3.35 10.19 1.11
C VAL A 468 -2.14 9.37 0.70
N TYR A 469 -0.98 9.53 1.35
CA TYR A 469 0.24 8.86 0.89
C TYR A 469 0.26 7.37 1.19
N VAL A 470 -0.27 6.92 2.34
CA VAL A 470 -0.42 5.47 2.60
C VAL A 470 -1.42 4.87 1.62
N GLY A 471 -2.57 5.53 1.39
CA GLY A 471 -3.55 5.10 0.40
C GLY A 471 -2.99 5.06 -1.02
N GLN A 472 -2.19 6.06 -1.41
CA GLN A 472 -1.53 6.14 -2.70
C GLN A 472 -0.52 4.99 -2.89
N TYR A 473 0.26 4.70 -1.85
CA TYR A 473 1.23 3.61 -1.87
C TYR A 473 0.54 2.24 -2.02
N ASP A 474 -0.47 1.95 -1.20
CA ASP A 474 -1.23 0.70 -1.25
C ASP A 474 -1.96 0.53 -2.58
N PHE A 475 -2.58 1.61 -3.08
CA PHE A 475 -3.30 1.60 -4.35
C PHE A 475 -2.36 1.39 -5.54
N PHE A 476 -1.27 2.15 -5.64
CA PHE A 476 -0.36 2.00 -6.79
C PHE A 476 0.39 0.67 -6.76
N SER A 477 0.76 0.17 -5.58
CA SER A 477 1.44 -1.11 -5.45
C SER A 477 0.53 -2.32 -5.76
N SER A 478 -0.78 -2.21 -5.56
CA SER A 478 -1.75 -3.26 -5.90
C SER A 478 -2.20 -3.24 -7.37
N GLN A 479 -2.22 -2.06 -8.01
CA GLN A 479 -2.68 -1.91 -9.39
C GLN A 479 -1.56 -2.08 -10.42
N VAL A 480 -0.33 -1.71 -10.08
CA VAL A 480 0.80 -1.76 -11.02
C VAL A 480 1.43 -3.17 -11.02
N PRO A 481 1.69 -3.78 -12.20
CA PRO A 481 2.35 -5.06 -12.30
C PRO A 481 3.71 -5.09 -11.59
N GLU A 482 4.11 -6.25 -11.09
CA GLU A 482 5.35 -6.41 -10.31
C GLU A 482 6.60 -5.89 -11.06
N ALA A 483 6.65 -6.11 -12.37
CA ALA A 483 7.72 -5.61 -13.25
C ALA A 483 7.81 -4.08 -13.33
N LEU A 484 6.73 -3.35 -13.04
CA LEU A 484 6.67 -1.88 -13.07
C LEU A 484 6.46 -1.26 -11.68
N LYS A 485 6.58 -2.02 -10.59
CA LYS A 485 6.31 -1.53 -9.23
C LYS A 485 7.14 -0.29 -8.86
N SER A 486 8.39 -0.19 -9.36
CA SER A 486 9.23 1.00 -9.20
C SER A 486 8.70 2.24 -9.93
N VAL A 487 7.98 2.07 -11.05
CA VAL A 487 7.29 3.16 -11.75
C VAL A 487 6.15 3.71 -10.89
N GLY A 488 5.41 2.85 -10.19
CA GLY A 488 4.36 3.26 -9.24
C GLY A 488 4.91 4.10 -8.07
N ILE A 489 6.05 3.71 -7.51
CA ILE A 489 6.77 4.51 -6.50
C ILE A 489 7.32 5.81 -7.11
N GLY A 490 7.80 5.77 -8.35
CA GLY A 490 8.20 6.98 -9.08
C GLY A 490 7.05 7.97 -9.29
N LEU A 491 5.82 7.48 -9.48
CA LEU A 491 4.64 8.32 -9.60
C LEU A 491 4.36 9.11 -8.30
N SER A 492 4.50 8.51 -7.11
CA SER A 492 4.28 9.27 -5.86
C SER A 492 5.29 10.42 -5.71
N MET A 493 6.58 10.20 -5.98
CA MET A 493 7.59 11.25 -5.99
C MET A 493 7.30 12.32 -7.05
N ALA A 494 6.87 11.91 -8.25
CA ALA A 494 6.46 12.83 -9.29
C ALA A 494 5.24 13.67 -8.89
N SER A 495 4.33 13.12 -8.06
CA SER A 495 3.17 13.84 -7.54
C SER A 495 3.60 15.06 -6.72
N VAL A 496 4.54 14.86 -5.79
CA VAL A 496 5.04 15.96 -4.94
C VAL A 496 5.81 16.98 -5.77
N ALA A 497 6.60 16.52 -6.74
CA ALA A 497 7.33 17.40 -7.66
C ALA A 497 6.37 18.32 -8.46
N VAL A 498 5.39 17.71 -9.15
CA VAL A 498 4.42 18.44 -9.97
C VAL A 498 3.52 19.31 -9.11
N GLY A 499 3.02 18.81 -7.98
CA GLY A 499 2.20 19.56 -7.04
C GLY A 499 2.89 20.82 -6.53
N SER A 500 4.19 20.74 -6.21
CA SER A 500 4.99 21.90 -5.77
C SER A 500 5.13 22.97 -6.86
N TYR A 501 5.35 22.57 -8.12
CA TYR A 501 5.41 23.52 -9.24
C TYR A 501 4.04 24.13 -9.58
N VAL A 502 2.98 23.31 -9.58
CA VAL A 502 1.59 23.78 -9.77
C VAL A 502 1.24 24.79 -8.69
N CYS A 503 1.60 24.50 -7.44
CA CYS A 503 1.40 25.41 -6.33
C CYS A 503 2.14 26.74 -6.51
N SER A 504 3.42 26.70 -6.92
CA SER A 504 4.17 27.93 -7.25
C SER A 504 3.51 28.73 -8.39
N LEU A 505 2.98 28.04 -9.40
CA LEU A 505 2.27 28.68 -10.50
C LEU A 505 0.98 29.36 -10.01
N VAL A 506 0.19 28.67 -9.18
CA VAL A 506 -1.03 29.23 -8.58
C VAL A 506 -0.71 30.48 -7.77
N LEU A 507 0.29 30.44 -6.88
CA LEU A 507 0.70 31.60 -6.08
C LEU A 507 1.16 32.76 -6.98
N THR A 508 1.94 32.47 -8.02
CA THR A 508 2.40 33.49 -8.99
C THR A 508 1.22 34.15 -9.72
N VAL A 509 0.25 33.35 -10.18
CA VAL A 509 -0.96 33.87 -10.86
C VAL A 509 -1.81 34.70 -9.90
N VAL A 510 -2.03 34.22 -8.68
CA VAL A 510 -2.78 34.95 -7.64
C VAL A 510 -2.13 36.29 -7.37
N MET A 511 -0.81 36.33 -7.17
CA MET A 511 -0.10 37.59 -6.94
C MET A 511 -0.19 38.52 -8.17
N ALA A 512 -0.03 37.99 -9.39
CA ALA A 512 -0.15 38.79 -10.62
C ALA A 512 -1.56 39.36 -10.84
N VAL A 513 -2.61 38.66 -10.39
CA VAL A 513 -4.00 39.13 -10.49
C VAL A 513 -4.33 40.13 -9.37
N THR A 514 -3.92 39.84 -8.15
CA THR A 514 -4.33 40.59 -6.95
C THR A 514 -3.56 41.90 -6.76
N THR A 515 -2.36 42.00 -7.33
CA THR A 515 -1.56 43.24 -7.34
C THR A 515 -1.94 44.21 -8.47
N ARG A 516 -2.84 43.81 -9.38
CA ARG A 516 -3.32 44.70 -10.46
C ARG A 516 -3.92 45.98 -9.90
N GLY A 517 -3.60 47.10 -10.54
CA GLY A 517 -4.07 48.42 -10.12
C GLY A 517 -3.37 48.99 -8.89
N GLY A 518 -2.16 48.53 -8.58
CA GLY A 518 -1.34 49.07 -7.48
C GLY A 518 -1.75 48.59 -6.09
N ARG A 519 -2.53 47.51 -6.01
CA ARG A 519 -2.91 46.87 -4.74
C ARG A 519 -1.74 46.07 -4.19
N VAL A 520 -1.68 45.91 -2.86
CA VAL A 520 -0.62 45.17 -2.16
C VAL A 520 -0.59 43.65 -2.46
N GLY A 521 -1.69 43.09 -2.98
CA GLY A 521 -1.81 41.66 -3.26
C GLY A 521 -2.29 40.85 -2.06
N TRP A 522 -2.44 39.53 -2.22
CA TRP A 522 -2.88 38.64 -1.14
C TRP A 522 -1.76 38.27 -0.17
N VAL A 523 -0.53 38.09 -0.66
CA VAL A 523 0.64 37.73 0.16
C VAL A 523 1.74 38.80 0.05
N PRO A 524 1.51 40.01 0.58
CA PRO A 524 2.51 41.08 0.63
C PRO A 524 3.62 40.78 1.68
N PRO A 525 4.73 41.56 1.67
CA PRO A 525 5.78 41.46 2.69
C PRO A 525 5.28 41.69 4.13
N ASP A 526 4.34 42.62 4.32
CA ASP A 526 3.62 42.79 5.59
C ASP A 526 2.29 42.05 5.54
N LEU A 527 2.24 40.86 6.14
CA LEU A 527 1.04 40.00 6.13
C LEU A 527 -0.20 40.68 6.72
N ASN A 528 -0.05 41.69 7.58
CA ASN A 528 -1.20 42.40 8.16
C ASN A 528 -1.96 43.23 7.13
N GLN A 529 -1.29 43.64 6.04
CA GLN A 529 -1.92 44.35 4.93
C GLN A 529 -2.49 43.40 3.86
N GLY A 530 -2.19 42.11 3.99
CA GLY A 530 -2.53 41.07 3.03
C GLY A 530 -3.90 40.41 3.24
N ARG A 531 -4.22 39.54 2.28
CA ARG A 531 -5.36 38.64 2.31
C ARG A 531 -4.89 37.19 2.18
N LEU A 532 -3.97 36.77 3.06
CA LEU A 532 -3.47 35.39 3.09
C LEU A 532 -4.63 34.40 3.40
N ASP A 533 -5.63 34.84 4.15
CA ASP A 533 -6.91 34.14 4.37
C ASP A 533 -7.56 33.73 3.05
N ALA A 534 -7.62 34.65 2.08
CA ALA A 534 -8.22 34.39 0.77
C ALA A 534 -7.42 33.36 -0.06
N PHE A 535 -6.09 33.33 0.09
CA PHE A 535 -5.26 32.31 -0.56
C PHE A 535 -5.53 30.92 0.01
N PHE A 536 -5.63 30.80 1.33
CA PHE A 536 -5.97 29.52 1.97
C PHE A 536 -7.37 29.02 1.58
N PHE A 537 -8.37 29.90 1.51
CA PHE A 537 -9.70 29.54 1.00
C PHE A 537 -9.69 29.17 -0.48
N LEU A 538 -8.85 29.81 -1.31
CA LEU A 538 -8.70 29.43 -2.72
C LEU A 538 -8.13 28.01 -2.85
N MET A 539 -7.09 27.68 -2.09
CA MET A 539 -6.50 26.34 -2.08
C MET A 539 -7.53 25.30 -1.60
N ALA A 540 -8.30 25.59 -0.55
CA ALA A 540 -9.41 24.74 -0.12
C ALA A 540 -10.46 24.55 -1.23
N GLY A 541 -10.80 25.62 -1.97
CA GLY A 541 -11.73 25.56 -3.09
C GLY A 541 -11.20 24.74 -4.27
N LEU A 542 -9.90 24.82 -4.58
CA LEU A 542 -9.27 23.99 -5.61
C LEU A 542 -9.31 22.50 -5.23
N THR A 543 -9.00 22.17 -3.97
CA THR A 543 -9.14 20.80 -3.45
C THR A 543 -10.61 20.33 -3.49
N ALA A 544 -11.58 21.20 -3.20
CA ALA A 544 -13.00 20.87 -3.27
C ALA A 544 -13.48 20.58 -4.70
N VAL A 545 -13.04 21.37 -5.69
CA VAL A 545 -13.37 21.16 -7.11
C VAL A 545 -12.81 19.83 -7.61
N GLU A 546 -11.61 19.47 -7.17
CA GLU A 546 -10.99 18.19 -7.56
C GLU A 546 -11.65 16.99 -6.88
N LEU A 547 -12.10 17.14 -5.63
CA LEU A 547 -12.85 16.12 -4.90
C LEU A 547 -14.26 15.90 -5.49
N ASP A 548 -14.85 16.92 -6.10
CA ASP A 548 -16.23 16.95 -6.63
C ASP A 548 -17.29 16.31 -5.69
N PRO A 549 -17.43 16.80 -4.44
CA PRO A 549 -18.29 16.18 -3.44
C PRO A 549 -19.79 16.20 -3.82
N GLU A 550 -20.19 17.15 -4.67
CA GLU A 550 -21.57 17.29 -5.16
C GLU A 550 -21.83 16.53 -6.48
N GLY A 551 -20.80 15.91 -7.06
CA GLY A 551 -20.92 15.19 -8.33
C GLY A 551 -21.26 16.11 -9.51
N ILE A 552 -20.85 17.38 -9.46
CA ILE A 552 -21.09 18.41 -10.49
C ILE A 552 -20.31 18.06 -11.77
N LEU A 553 -19.14 17.40 -11.65
CA LEU A 553 -18.40 16.84 -12.78
C LEU A 553 -19.08 15.55 -13.32
N GLY A 554 -20.17 15.13 -12.68
CA GLY A 554 -20.91 13.90 -12.94
C GLY A 554 -20.29 12.72 -12.19
N PRO A 555 -21.09 11.70 -11.82
CA PRO A 555 -20.49 10.46 -11.35
C PRO A 555 -19.51 9.97 -12.42
N PRO A 556 -18.32 9.44 -12.06
CA PRO A 556 -17.50 8.76 -13.04
C PRO A 556 -18.42 7.79 -13.75
N GLN A 557 -18.63 8.00 -15.06
CA GLN A 557 -19.51 7.12 -15.84
C GLN A 557 -18.96 5.74 -15.58
N ARG A 558 -19.68 4.92 -14.80
CA ARG A 558 -19.19 3.60 -14.39
C ARG A 558 -18.91 2.88 -15.67
N GLY A 559 -17.63 2.89 -16.05
CA GLY A 559 -17.16 2.28 -17.26
C GLY A 559 -17.54 0.82 -17.18
N HIS A 560 -17.55 0.20 -18.35
CA HIS A 560 -17.60 -1.25 -18.50
C HIS A 560 -16.79 -1.99 -17.41
N ILE A 561 -15.70 -1.41 -16.91
CA ILE A 561 -14.80 -1.90 -15.85
C ILE A 561 -15.52 -2.29 -14.55
N ALA A 562 -16.29 -1.41 -13.89
CA ALA A 562 -16.93 -1.77 -12.61
C ALA A 562 -18.02 -2.86 -12.79
N ARG A 563 -18.68 -2.88 -13.95
CA ARG A 563 -19.62 -3.95 -14.32
C ARG A 563 -18.90 -5.24 -14.70
N LEU A 564 -17.72 -5.15 -15.33
CA LEU A 564 -16.90 -6.29 -15.74
C LEU A 564 -16.14 -6.89 -14.55
N GLU A 565 -15.69 -6.11 -13.58
CA GLU A 565 -15.11 -6.58 -12.34
C GLU A 565 -16.17 -7.25 -11.49
N PHE A 566 -17.33 -6.62 -11.29
CA PHE A 566 -18.44 -7.25 -10.60
C PHE A 566 -18.90 -8.54 -11.29
N ARG A 567 -18.95 -8.55 -12.63
CA ARG A 567 -19.31 -9.74 -13.42
C ARG A 567 -18.22 -10.81 -13.40
N LYS A 568 -16.93 -10.45 -13.45
CA LYS A 568 -15.79 -11.36 -13.31
C LYS A 568 -15.74 -11.96 -11.90
N GLN A 569 -16.02 -11.17 -10.87
CA GLN A 569 -16.08 -11.67 -9.49
C GLN A 569 -17.23 -12.68 -9.35
N LEU A 570 -18.42 -12.33 -9.86
CA LEU A 570 -19.57 -13.24 -9.88
C LEU A 570 -19.32 -14.51 -10.71
N GLU A 571 -18.68 -14.39 -11.87
CA GLU A 571 -18.33 -15.54 -12.73
C GLU A 571 -17.26 -16.41 -12.08
N LYS A 572 -16.24 -15.83 -11.45
CA LYS A 572 -15.19 -16.56 -10.74
C LYS A 572 -15.75 -17.28 -9.50
N ASP A 573 -16.62 -16.63 -8.75
CA ASP A 573 -17.31 -17.24 -7.60
C ASP A 573 -18.28 -18.34 -8.04
N ALA A 574 -19.01 -18.14 -9.14
CA ALA A 574 -19.91 -19.14 -9.71
C ALA A 574 -19.14 -20.37 -10.21
N VAL A 575 -18.05 -20.17 -10.97
CA VAL A 575 -17.21 -21.26 -11.49
C VAL A 575 -16.54 -22.01 -10.35
N THR A 576 -16.03 -21.33 -9.33
CA THR A 576 -15.39 -21.97 -8.16
C THR A 576 -16.41 -22.79 -7.37
N ARG A 577 -17.63 -22.26 -7.19
CA ARG A 577 -18.72 -22.96 -6.50
C ARG A 577 -19.23 -24.16 -7.30
N GLU A 578 -19.33 -24.05 -8.63
CA GLU A 578 -19.69 -25.17 -9.50
C GLU A 578 -18.60 -26.25 -9.54
N ALA A 579 -17.32 -25.87 -9.60
CA ALA A 579 -16.20 -26.79 -9.56
C ALA A 579 -16.14 -27.56 -8.23
N PHE A 580 -16.30 -26.86 -7.10
CA PHE A 580 -16.38 -27.46 -5.77
C PHE A 580 -17.57 -28.44 -5.67
N ASN A 581 -18.76 -28.02 -6.12
CA ASN A 581 -19.93 -28.89 -6.14
C ASN A 581 -19.77 -30.11 -7.06
N ARG A 582 -19.04 -29.96 -8.17
CA ARG A 582 -18.74 -31.06 -9.08
C ARG A 582 -17.80 -32.08 -8.43
N GLN A 583 -16.72 -31.63 -7.78
CA GLN A 583 -15.84 -32.50 -7.02
C GLN A 583 -16.59 -33.28 -5.93
N LEU A 584 -17.48 -32.59 -5.18
CA LEU A 584 -18.30 -33.22 -4.15
C LEU A 584 -19.26 -34.28 -4.71
N ARG A 585 -19.80 -34.08 -5.93
CA ARG A 585 -20.67 -35.06 -6.61
C ARG A 585 -19.89 -36.27 -7.10
N GLU A 586 -18.75 -36.05 -7.75
CA GLU A 586 -17.87 -37.11 -8.24
C GLU A 586 -17.36 -37.98 -7.08
N GLU A 587 -16.96 -37.37 -5.96
CA GLU A 587 -16.53 -38.08 -4.76
C GLU A 587 -17.67 -38.93 -4.16
N ARG A 588 -18.89 -38.39 -4.10
CA ARG A 588 -20.08 -39.14 -3.63
C ARG A 588 -20.42 -40.32 -4.53
N GLU A 589 -20.36 -40.14 -5.86
CA GLU A 589 -20.61 -41.23 -6.82
C GLU A 589 -19.54 -42.31 -6.75
N GLN A 590 -18.26 -41.92 -6.60
CA GLN A 590 -17.17 -42.86 -6.47
C GLN A 590 -17.32 -43.72 -5.20
N ARG A 591 -17.67 -43.10 -4.07
CA ARG A 591 -18.00 -43.82 -2.83
C ARG A 591 -19.18 -44.76 -3.00
N ARG A 592 -20.24 -44.30 -3.67
CA ARG A 592 -21.41 -45.14 -3.96
C ARG A 592 -21.06 -46.37 -4.81
N ARG A 593 -20.25 -46.20 -5.85
CA ARG A 593 -19.78 -47.33 -6.69
C ARG A 593 -18.92 -48.31 -5.90
N ARG A 594 -18.06 -47.81 -5.01
CA ARG A 594 -17.30 -48.67 -4.09
C ARG A 594 -18.22 -49.48 -3.19
N ARG A 595 -19.24 -48.85 -2.58
CA ARG A 595 -20.26 -49.57 -1.77
C ARG A 595 -20.95 -50.68 -2.57
N GLU A 596 -21.45 -50.36 -3.76
CA GLU A 596 -22.16 -51.31 -4.63
C GLU A 596 -21.27 -52.48 -5.10
N SER A 597 -19.94 -52.32 -5.06
CA SER A 597 -18.98 -53.38 -5.42
C SER A 597 -18.60 -54.32 -4.27
N ARG A 598 -18.94 -54.00 -3.02
CA ARG A 598 -18.60 -54.84 -1.85
C ARG A 598 -19.63 -55.96 -1.69
N VAL A 599 -19.15 -57.20 -1.54
CA VAL A 599 -20.00 -58.37 -1.27
C VAL A 599 -20.09 -58.56 0.24
N VAL A 600 -21.31 -58.60 0.78
CA VAL A 600 -21.55 -58.77 2.21
C VAL A 600 -21.45 -60.26 2.58
N PRO A 601 -20.60 -60.64 3.55
CA PRO A 601 -20.52 -62.03 4.02
C PRO A 601 -21.77 -62.45 4.83
N GLU A 602 -22.18 -63.72 4.70
CA GLU A 602 -23.33 -64.28 5.43
C GLU A 602 -22.98 -64.80 6.85
N THR A 603 -21.69 -64.91 7.18
CA THR A 603 -21.21 -65.38 8.49
C THR A 603 -20.84 -64.23 9.41
N ILE A 604 -21.06 -64.38 10.72
CA ILE A 604 -20.74 -63.35 11.72
C ILE A 604 -19.23 -63.05 11.75
N ASP A 605 -18.38 -64.06 11.63
CA ASP A 605 -16.91 -63.88 11.54
C ASP A 605 -16.51 -63.13 10.25
N GLY A 606 -17.21 -63.38 9.14
CA GLY A 606 -17.00 -62.65 7.89
C GLY A 606 -17.46 -61.19 7.98
N LEU A 607 -18.51 -60.91 8.74
CA LEU A 607 -18.96 -59.56 9.04
C LEU A 607 -17.93 -58.78 9.86
N ILE A 608 -17.22 -59.42 10.79
CA ILE A 608 -16.14 -58.78 11.57
C ILE A 608 -15.04 -58.28 10.64
N GLU A 609 -14.53 -59.13 9.74
CA GLU A 609 -13.53 -58.71 8.75
C GLU A 609 -14.07 -57.64 7.79
N TYR A 610 -15.33 -57.75 7.39
CA TYR A 610 -15.99 -56.75 6.55
C TYR A 610 -16.01 -55.36 7.21
N PHE A 611 -16.29 -55.28 8.52
CA PHE A 611 -16.31 -54.01 9.24
C PHE A 611 -14.91 -53.48 9.57
N LEU A 612 -13.93 -54.35 9.80
CA LEU A 612 -12.52 -53.94 9.93
C LEU A 612 -11.99 -53.27 8.65
N ASP A 613 -12.41 -53.76 7.48
CA ASP A 613 -12.08 -53.18 6.18
C ASP A 613 -12.99 -52.00 5.75
N THR A 614 -13.91 -51.55 6.61
CA THR A 614 -14.84 -50.46 6.30
C THR A 614 -14.30 -49.10 6.77
N GLU A 615 -14.22 -48.13 5.85
CA GLU A 615 -13.86 -46.75 6.20
C GLU A 615 -14.86 -46.14 7.21
N ALA A 616 -14.37 -45.40 8.20
CA ALA A 616 -15.17 -44.86 9.30
C ALA A 616 -16.40 -44.02 8.89
N ARG A 617 -16.36 -43.33 7.73
CA ARG A 617 -17.49 -42.52 7.21
C ARG A 617 -18.57 -43.35 6.52
N GLU A 618 -18.27 -44.60 6.15
CA GLU A 618 -19.21 -45.53 5.50
C GLU A 618 -19.91 -46.43 6.53
N ILE A 619 -19.33 -46.54 7.73
CA ILE A 619 -19.88 -47.29 8.86
C ILE A 619 -21.30 -46.80 9.19
N GLU A 620 -21.60 -45.50 9.12
CA GLU A 620 -22.94 -44.91 9.35
C GLU A 620 -24.05 -45.53 8.46
N VAL A 621 -23.71 -45.98 7.26
CA VAL A 621 -24.68 -46.56 6.30
C VAL A 621 -24.86 -48.05 6.52
N GLU A 622 -23.78 -48.75 6.89
CA GLU A 622 -23.79 -50.21 7.09
C GLU A 622 -24.23 -50.62 8.51
N ILE A 623 -24.17 -49.69 9.48
CA ILE A 623 -24.61 -49.89 10.88
C ILE A 623 -26.07 -50.33 11.00
N ALA A 624 -26.94 -49.86 10.11
CA ALA A 624 -28.36 -50.22 10.10
C ALA A 624 -28.62 -51.74 9.98
N ARG A 625 -27.59 -52.52 9.62
CA ARG A 625 -27.64 -53.97 9.40
C ARG A 625 -27.10 -54.78 10.59
N LEU A 626 -26.53 -54.11 11.59
CA LEU A 626 -25.99 -54.75 12.78
C LEU A 626 -27.11 -55.14 13.73
N ASN A 627 -27.10 -56.40 14.16
CA ASN A 627 -28.03 -56.93 15.14
C ASN A 627 -27.32 -57.20 16.47
N LYS A 628 -28.10 -57.31 17.55
CA LYS A 628 -27.60 -57.60 18.89
C LYS A 628 -26.71 -58.86 18.94
N GLU A 629 -27.04 -59.86 18.14
CA GLU A 629 -26.29 -61.13 18.01
C GLU A 629 -24.84 -60.93 17.53
N PHE A 630 -24.58 -59.94 16.66
CA PHE A 630 -23.23 -59.59 16.21
C PHE A 630 -22.39 -59.02 17.36
N PHE A 631 -22.98 -58.11 18.16
CA PHE A 631 -22.27 -57.51 19.30
C PHE A 631 -22.00 -58.52 20.42
N ASP A 632 -22.93 -59.45 20.66
CA ASP A 632 -22.76 -60.53 21.62
C ASP A 632 -21.63 -61.49 21.19
N HIS A 633 -21.53 -61.78 19.88
CA HIS A 633 -20.44 -62.59 19.31
C HIS A 633 -19.08 -61.86 19.39
N LEU A 634 -19.03 -60.58 19.02
CA LEU A 634 -17.83 -59.74 19.10
C LEU A 634 -17.31 -59.61 20.54
N GLN A 635 -18.21 -59.47 21.53
CA GLN A 635 -17.84 -59.48 22.95
C GLN A 635 -17.29 -60.83 23.40
N THR A 636 -17.84 -61.93 22.88
CA THR A 636 -17.38 -63.29 23.19
C THR A 636 -15.98 -63.53 22.64
N GLU A 637 -15.70 -63.12 21.40
CA GLU A 637 -14.39 -63.23 20.76
C GLU A 637 -13.33 -62.37 21.47
N LEU A 638 -13.65 -61.10 21.78
CA LEU A 638 -12.80 -60.24 22.60
C LEU A 638 -12.52 -60.81 23.99
N GLY A 639 -13.53 -61.45 24.61
CA GLY A 639 -13.36 -62.17 25.88
C GLY A 639 -12.35 -63.31 25.76
N GLN A 640 -12.46 -64.13 24.72
CA GLN A 640 -11.54 -65.26 24.49
C GLN A 640 -10.10 -64.78 24.24
N LEU A 641 -9.92 -63.71 23.46
CA LEU A 641 -8.60 -63.12 23.19
C LEU A 641 -7.96 -62.49 24.44
N ARG A 642 -8.76 -61.79 25.27
CA ARG A 642 -8.28 -61.16 26.52
C ARG A 642 -7.80 -62.19 27.56
N PHE A 643 -8.45 -63.36 27.62
CA PHE A 643 -8.16 -64.44 28.57
C PHE A 643 -7.30 -65.58 27.99
N ALA A 644 -6.74 -65.42 26.79
CA ALA A 644 -5.82 -66.40 26.21
C ALA A 644 -4.54 -66.54 27.08
N ILE A 645 -4.18 -67.78 27.42
CA ILE A 645 -3.07 -68.10 28.35
C ILE A 645 -1.70 -67.75 27.74
N ASN A 646 -1.55 -67.84 26.41
CA ASN A 646 -0.34 -67.44 25.68
C ASN A 646 -0.64 -66.18 24.85
N ARG A 647 -0.16 -65.01 25.30
CA ARG A 647 -0.26 -63.75 24.55
C ARG A 647 0.89 -63.62 23.56
N THR A 648 0.62 -63.89 22.29
CA THR A 648 1.52 -63.55 21.18
C THR A 648 1.23 -62.15 20.68
N LYS A 649 2.20 -61.51 20.02
CA LYS A 649 2.04 -60.16 19.45
C LYS A 649 0.84 -60.07 18.49
N GLU A 650 0.59 -61.12 17.70
CA GLU A 650 -0.56 -61.20 16.80
C GLU A 650 -1.91 -61.19 17.54
N ILE A 651 -1.99 -61.81 18.72
CA ILE A 651 -3.21 -61.80 19.55
C ILE A 651 -3.43 -60.41 20.16
N GLU A 652 -2.35 -59.72 20.57
CA GLU A 652 -2.44 -58.36 21.10
C GLU A 652 -2.88 -57.36 20.01
N ASP A 653 -2.27 -57.43 18.82
CA ASP A 653 -2.61 -56.56 17.69
C ASP A 653 -4.09 -56.77 17.27
N ARG A 654 -4.54 -58.03 17.16
CA ARG A 654 -5.95 -58.34 16.85
C ARG A 654 -6.92 -57.88 17.94
N THR A 655 -6.53 -57.94 19.20
CA THR A 655 -7.36 -57.43 20.31
C THR A 655 -7.54 -55.92 20.20
N ILE A 656 -6.48 -55.18 19.84
CA ILE A 656 -6.54 -53.72 19.66
C ILE A 656 -7.45 -53.35 18.48
N GLU A 657 -7.34 -54.05 17.36
CA GLU A 657 -8.18 -53.83 16.18
C GLU A 657 -9.67 -54.04 16.48
N LEU A 658 -10.02 -55.16 17.15
CA LEU A 658 -11.40 -55.46 17.49
C LEU A 658 -11.97 -54.52 18.58
N GLU A 659 -11.16 -54.07 19.53
CA GLU A 659 -11.58 -53.06 20.53
C GLU A 659 -11.83 -51.69 19.89
N ALA A 660 -10.95 -51.28 18.96
CA ALA A 660 -11.13 -50.04 18.22
C ALA A 660 -12.39 -50.09 17.34
N MET A 661 -12.61 -51.19 16.61
CA MET A 661 -13.82 -51.40 15.82
C MET A 661 -15.08 -51.43 16.70
N GLN A 662 -15.07 -52.17 17.81
CA GLN A 662 -16.20 -52.23 18.74
C GLN A 662 -16.60 -50.83 19.22
N LYS A 663 -15.62 -49.99 19.57
CA LYS A 663 -15.86 -48.61 20.00
C LYS A 663 -16.51 -47.78 18.89
N VAL A 664 -15.99 -47.84 17.68
CA VAL A 664 -16.52 -47.08 16.52
C VAL A 664 -17.93 -47.56 16.15
N LEU A 665 -18.21 -48.86 16.21
CA LEU A 665 -19.55 -49.40 15.94
C LEU A 665 -20.56 -49.05 17.02
N LEU A 666 -20.16 -48.98 18.30
CA LEU A 666 -21.02 -48.52 19.40
C LEU A 666 -21.34 -47.03 19.28
N GLU A 667 -20.32 -46.18 19.08
CA GLU A 667 -20.53 -44.75 18.88
C GLU A 667 -21.39 -44.47 17.64
N GLY A 668 -21.17 -45.25 16.57
CA GLY A 668 -21.97 -45.15 15.35
C GLY A 668 -23.40 -45.65 15.49
N THR A 669 -23.66 -46.74 16.23
CA THR A 669 -25.03 -47.22 16.52
C THR A 669 -25.80 -46.22 17.38
N GLU A 670 -25.17 -45.64 18.40
CA GLU A 670 -25.77 -44.55 19.19
C GLU A 670 -26.07 -43.31 18.33
N ALA A 671 -25.15 -42.95 17.42
CA ALA A 671 -25.36 -41.85 16.49
C ALA A 671 -26.49 -42.14 15.48
N TYR A 672 -26.58 -43.37 14.99
CA TYR A 672 -27.64 -43.82 14.08
C TYR A 672 -29.01 -43.81 14.77
N ASP A 673 -29.11 -44.34 15.98
CA ASP A 673 -30.34 -44.32 16.79
C ASP A 673 -30.78 -42.88 17.09
N LYS A 674 -29.82 -42.02 17.46
CA LYS A 674 -30.08 -40.60 17.67
C LYS A 674 -30.55 -39.91 16.38
N MET A 675 -29.92 -40.19 15.24
CA MET A 675 -30.34 -39.66 13.94
C MET A 675 -31.75 -40.15 13.57
N GLN A 676 -32.08 -41.41 13.83
CA GLN A 676 -33.40 -41.97 13.57
C GLN A 676 -34.48 -41.31 14.46
N MET A 677 -34.19 -41.09 15.75
CA MET A 677 -35.06 -40.34 16.65
C MET A 677 -35.21 -38.87 16.22
N ASP A 678 -34.13 -38.23 15.79
CA ASP A 678 -34.14 -36.86 15.27
C ASP A 678 -34.94 -36.75 13.98
N PHE A 679 -34.89 -37.77 13.11
CA PHE A 679 -35.68 -37.83 11.88
C PHE A 679 -37.17 -38.05 12.15
N VAL A 680 -37.52 -38.97 13.05
CA VAL A 680 -38.92 -39.21 13.45
C VAL A 680 -39.53 -37.95 14.06
N SER A 681 -38.82 -37.32 15.01
CA SER A 681 -39.28 -36.07 15.63
C SER A 681 -39.31 -34.91 14.65
N ALA A 682 -38.39 -34.82 13.68
CA ALA A 682 -38.43 -33.80 12.63
C ALA A 682 -39.62 -33.99 11.68
N ARG A 683 -39.97 -35.24 11.34
CA ARG A 683 -41.16 -35.56 10.55
C ARG A 683 -42.44 -35.16 11.29
N GLU A 684 -42.54 -35.44 12.59
CA GLU A 684 -43.68 -35.04 13.41
C GLU A 684 -43.83 -33.51 13.47
N ARG A 685 -42.71 -32.79 13.69
CA ARG A 685 -42.65 -31.33 13.67
C ARG A 685 -43.06 -30.76 12.32
N LEU A 686 -42.57 -31.35 11.23
CA LEU A 686 -42.93 -30.93 9.87
C LEU A 686 -44.42 -31.18 9.58
N MET A 687 -44.96 -32.33 9.99
CA MET A 687 -46.41 -32.60 9.87
C MET A 687 -47.24 -31.59 10.66
N LYS A 688 -46.81 -31.20 11.86
CA LYS A 688 -47.47 -30.16 12.67
C LYS A 688 -47.49 -28.81 11.94
N ILE A 689 -46.41 -28.43 11.25
CA ILE A 689 -46.35 -27.19 10.45
C ILE A 689 -47.27 -27.27 9.22
N LEU A 690 -47.22 -28.39 8.49
CA LEU A 690 -47.97 -28.54 7.23
C LEU A 690 -49.48 -28.67 7.45
N GLN A 691 -49.92 -29.23 8.57
CA GLN A 691 -51.34 -29.44 8.90
C GLN A 691 -51.96 -28.29 9.73
N ALA A 692 -51.18 -27.31 10.18
CA ALA A 692 -51.69 -26.20 10.98
C ALA A 692 -52.61 -25.27 10.19
N LYS A 693 -53.74 -24.86 10.81
CA LYS A 693 -54.65 -23.83 10.26
C LYS A 693 -53.99 -22.45 10.19
N ASP A 694 -53.15 -22.12 11.18
CA ASP A 694 -52.28 -20.94 11.18
C ASP A 694 -50.81 -21.39 11.30
N ARG A 695 -50.08 -21.26 10.21
CA ARG A 695 -48.71 -21.76 10.08
C ARG A 695 -47.70 -20.83 10.73
N LYS A 696 -47.98 -19.53 10.74
CA LYS A 696 -47.08 -18.55 11.32
C LYS A 696 -47.07 -18.72 12.85
N SER A 697 -48.23 -18.94 13.45
CA SER A 697 -48.31 -19.27 14.87
C SER A 697 -47.67 -20.62 15.20
N ALA A 698 -47.87 -21.65 14.36
CA ALA A 698 -47.26 -22.97 14.57
C ALA A 698 -45.73 -22.96 14.48
N ILE A 699 -45.17 -22.20 13.52
CA ILE A 699 -43.73 -21.99 13.40
C ILE A 699 -43.20 -21.20 14.60
N LEU A 700 -43.89 -20.14 15.03
CA LEU A 700 -43.49 -19.36 16.20
C LEU A 700 -43.52 -20.20 17.50
N GLU A 701 -44.53 -21.06 17.68
CA GLU A 701 -44.61 -21.99 18.82
C GLU A 701 -43.41 -22.96 18.86
N LEU A 702 -43.00 -23.46 17.69
CA LEU A 702 -41.83 -24.34 17.57
C LEU A 702 -40.51 -23.60 17.79
N VAL A 703 -40.44 -22.32 17.41
CA VAL A 703 -39.29 -21.45 17.69
C VAL A 703 -39.18 -21.16 19.18
N GLU A 704 -40.30 -20.87 19.85
CA GLU A 704 -40.34 -20.60 21.29
C GLU A 704 -39.90 -21.81 22.13
N LYS A 705 -40.19 -23.02 21.65
CA LYS A 705 -39.75 -24.29 22.25
C LYS A 705 -38.35 -24.74 21.83
N ASN A 706 -37.66 -23.97 20.97
CA ASN A 706 -36.37 -24.31 20.37
C ASN A 706 -36.38 -25.66 19.63
N GLU A 707 -37.52 -26.00 19.02
CA GLU A 707 -37.77 -27.28 18.34
C GLU A 707 -37.56 -27.17 16.82
N LEU A 708 -37.27 -25.98 16.29
CA LEU A 708 -37.01 -25.75 14.86
C LEU A 708 -35.51 -25.96 14.56
N ASN A 709 -35.15 -27.12 14.00
CA ASN A 709 -33.75 -27.52 13.78
C ASN A 709 -33.43 -27.84 12.31
N ARG A 710 -32.14 -28.04 12.00
CA ARG A 710 -31.65 -28.30 10.64
C ARG A 710 -32.24 -29.57 10.01
N SER A 711 -32.66 -30.56 10.80
CA SER A 711 -33.27 -31.79 10.28
C SER A 711 -34.68 -31.56 9.70
N VAL A 712 -35.48 -30.63 10.25
CA VAL A 712 -36.77 -30.22 9.66
C VAL A 712 -36.58 -29.55 8.29
N LEU A 713 -35.55 -28.71 8.15
CA LEU A 713 -35.21 -28.10 6.86
C LEU A 713 -34.76 -29.14 5.83
N ALA A 714 -33.89 -30.08 6.22
CA ALA A 714 -33.41 -31.11 5.30
C ALA A 714 -34.57 -31.99 4.76
N LEU A 715 -35.49 -32.39 5.63
CA LEU A 715 -36.71 -33.13 5.26
C LEU A 715 -37.62 -32.33 4.32
N LEU A 716 -37.73 -31.02 4.54
CA LEU A 716 -38.53 -30.15 3.68
C LEU A 716 -37.89 -30.00 2.30
N ASP A 717 -36.56 -29.89 2.23
CA ASP A 717 -35.79 -29.78 0.98
C ASP A 717 -35.90 -31.05 0.14
N GLU A 718 -35.85 -32.22 0.78
CA GLU A 718 -36.03 -33.51 0.12
C GLU A 718 -37.46 -33.69 -0.42
N ASN A 719 -38.48 -33.29 0.35
CA ASN A 719 -39.87 -33.32 -0.10
C ASN A 719 -40.14 -32.36 -1.28
N ILE A 720 -39.52 -31.18 -1.28
CA ILE A 720 -39.58 -30.24 -2.41
C ILE A 720 -38.95 -30.87 -3.65
N ALA A 721 -37.75 -31.44 -3.52
CA ALA A 721 -37.05 -32.09 -4.63
C ALA A 721 -37.87 -33.29 -5.19
N SER A 722 -38.48 -34.09 -4.32
CA SER A 722 -39.35 -35.21 -4.70
C SER A 722 -40.64 -34.75 -5.40
N ALA A 723 -41.27 -33.67 -4.91
CA ALA A 723 -42.45 -33.07 -5.55
C ALA A 723 -42.11 -32.48 -6.93
N GLN A 724 -40.94 -31.86 -7.08
CA GLN A 724 -40.45 -31.36 -8.36
C GLN A 724 -40.15 -32.49 -9.34
N ALA A 725 -39.50 -33.57 -8.88
CA ALA A 725 -39.22 -34.76 -9.70
C ALA A 725 -40.51 -35.47 -10.13
N SER A 726 -41.55 -35.44 -9.30
CA SER A 726 -42.88 -36.02 -9.57
C SER A 726 -43.82 -35.05 -10.29
N ASN A 727 -43.32 -33.88 -10.73
CA ASN A 727 -44.05 -32.83 -11.46
C ASN A 727 -45.26 -32.23 -10.71
N GLN A 728 -45.27 -32.29 -9.38
CA GLN A 728 -46.29 -31.73 -8.49
C GLN A 728 -45.94 -30.28 -8.12
N LYS A 729 -46.08 -29.36 -9.09
CA LYS A 729 -45.64 -27.96 -8.96
C LYS A 729 -46.30 -27.21 -7.80
N GLU A 730 -47.62 -27.36 -7.62
CA GLU A 730 -48.35 -26.68 -6.54
C GLU A 730 -47.87 -27.11 -5.14
N ALA A 731 -47.53 -28.39 -4.97
CA ALA A 731 -47.01 -28.91 -3.71
C ALA A 731 -45.56 -28.44 -3.46
N ALA A 732 -44.75 -28.36 -4.51
CA ALA A 732 -43.38 -27.84 -4.43
C ALA A 732 -43.37 -26.35 -4.05
N ASP A 733 -44.14 -25.52 -4.75
CA ASP A 733 -44.24 -24.07 -4.49
C ASP A 733 -44.76 -23.80 -3.07
N PHE A 734 -45.72 -24.62 -2.63
CA PHE A 734 -46.24 -24.58 -1.26
C PHE A 734 -45.16 -24.87 -0.22
N MET A 735 -44.39 -25.94 -0.41
CA MET A 735 -43.32 -26.32 0.52
C MET A 735 -42.14 -25.34 0.48
N GLU A 736 -41.82 -24.74 -0.67
CA GLU A 736 -40.82 -23.68 -0.80
C GLU A 736 -41.20 -22.42 0.00
N SER A 737 -42.49 -22.05 0.00
CA SER A 737 -42.98 -20.94 0.82
C SER A 737 -42.84 -21.20 2.33
N VAL A 738 -43.15 -22.44 2.75
CA VAL A 738 -42.96 -22.88 4.14
C VAL A 738 -41.47 -22.84 4.50
N ARG A 739 -40.61 -23.36 3.62
CA ARG A 739 -39.15 -23.35 3.78
C ARG A 739 -38.60 -21.94 3.96
N ALA A 740 -39.00 -21.00 3.09
CA ALA A 740 -38.57 -19.61 3.17
C ALA A 740 -38.97 -18.93 4.49
N THR A 741 -40.07 -19.38 5.11
CA THR A 741 -40.50 -18.90 6.42
C THR A 741 -39.69 -19.54 7.55
N VAL A 742 -39.49 -20.85 7.51
CA VAL A 742 -38.69 -21.61 8.50
C VAL A 742 -37.24 -21.10 8.55
N VAL A 743 -36.61 -20.85 7.40
CA VAL A 743 -35.24 -20.33 7.31
C VAL A 743 -35.07 -18.96 7.98
N LYS A 744 -36.10 -18.11 7.99
CA LYS A 744 -36.02 -16.79 8.65
C LYS A 744 -35.95 -16.87 10.17
N TYR A 745 -36.41 -17.98 10.76
CA TYR A 745 -36.50 -18.17 12.20
C TYR A 745 -35.48 -19.17 12.76
N ILE A 746 -34.77 -19.91 11.91
CA ILE A 746 -33.59 -20.68 12.33
C ILE A 746 -32.42 -19.71 12.48
N THR A 747 -32.08 -19.37 13.71
CA THR A 747 -30.82 -18.70 14.06
C THR A 747 -29.66 -19.67 13.79
N LEU A 748 -28.66 -19.20 13.04
CA LEU A 748 -27.46 -19.98 12.66
C LEU A 748 -26.59 -20.34 13.87
#